data_AF-A0A9D4Q8E2-F1
#
_entry.id   AF-A0A9D4Q8E2-F1
#
_cell.length_a   1.000
_cell.length_b   1.000
_cell.length_c   1.000
_cell.angle_alpha   90.00
_cell.angle_beta   90.00
_cell.angle_gamma   90.00
#
_symmetry.space_group_name_H-M   'P 1'
#
loop_
_entity.id
_entity.type
_entity.pdbx_description
1 polymer ?
#
loop_
_entity_poly.entity_id
_entity_poly.type
_entity_poly.pdbx_seq_one_letter_code
_entity_poly.pdbx_strand_id
1 'polypeptide(L)'
;MELRQLVMKTVIFIAWFVGVCVAEEETKITSSGNVFGLGLLQEIPASPQTNIFYSPYSVYTALAMAYVGARGDTQHDLHEVLGYSTAGLSPENVPSLHARHTRRLREPSNSTLLVANAAVVQTGYNVQRHYLDTLRDSFGAEVSTTDLADVQSLKTINDWVKNKTAGKIEQLLFEPLPSEARLVLLNAIYFKGLWNTPFQAGATFKVPFFNAGTERVQVDTMHQQLTAGYAEDDETNAQVIDLAYAGLDYSMVIILPREKNGVDAIRRNFSVPLYHRLLLKLRERVVDVALPKFKIEGPYKLKEPLSHMGASKVFDEHQADFSGISGSRDLFVHDVVHWAVVEVNEEGSEAAGATAVIFQTDSLPVGTPFVVDHPFLFIIHKRHTGDILFVGQNRDNMKPLLAVAAMLALSCFQLSLCQTDNEHKLIAANNAFAIHLLKVLPSLPNENVFFSPYSLSTALGMTLMGARGDTLEELSQALGYSALSLSESDIREAFAHQNNRLQAHARQAGLEVANSAAVQDGFNVIDSYYDTLNHTFNAHVFNVDFQSHGQQAVDTINEWVKQATHNKIDKLFHEPLDTDTRLVLMNAILFKGFWERQFDPSQTTKHVFYNGGVQGTPVDTMFLRHTTKRGFSEELQSKVLELPYRDSDYSMVIVLPEERDGVDAVKQVLTIDKLNIAIGSLNSAPVAISLPKFKIDKLNPLKSNLTHLGLRKMFGSEADLSGITGDRRLHVSDVLQRAVVEVNEEGTEAAAVSGVVGVNRIGIEPFPFTADHPFLFFIRDRNTNEIFFAGQVNAL
;
A
#
# COMPACT_ATOMS: atom_id res chain seq x y z
N MET A 1 8.62 69.48 -14.43
CA MET A 1 8.18 68.44 -13.47
C MET A 1 7.27 67.42 -14.14
N GLU A 2 6.23 67.88 -14.84
CA GLU A 2 5.19 67.06 -15.50
C GLU A 2 5.73 65.92 -16.37
N LEU A 3 6.81 66.12 -17.14
CA LEU A 3 7.39 65.08 -17.99
C LEU A 3 7.75 63.79 -17.21
N ARG A 4 8.20 63.89 -15.95
CA ARG A 4 8.44 62.72 -15.09
C ARG A 4 7.14 62.05 -14.64
N GLN A 5 6.08 62.81 -14.35
CA GLN A 5 4.77 62.24 -14.03
C GLN A 5 4.12 61.58 -15.25
N LEU A 6 4.29 62.14 -16.45
CA LEU A 6 3.81 61.55 -17.69
C LEU A 6 4.52 60.22 -17.96
N VAL A 7 5.86 60.21 -17.98
CA VAL A 7 6.65 58.98 -18.13
C VAL A 7 6.30 57.94 -17.08
N MET A 8 6.15 58.32 -15.80
CA MET A 8 5.80 57.37 -14.73
C MET A 8 4.39 56.80 -14.90
N LYS A 9 3.40 57.62 -15.31
CA LYS A 9 2.06 57.13 -15.64
C LYS A 9 2.07 56.21 -16.87
N THR A 10 2.84 56.54 -17.91
CA THR A 10 2.99 55.70 -19.10
C THR A 10 3.68 54.38 -18.76
N VAL A 11 4.71 54.37 -17.92
CA VAL A 11 5.37 53.13 -17.45
C VAL A 11 4.42 52.27 -16.61
N ILE A 12 3.64 52.87 -15.71
CA ILE A 12 2.62 52.14 -14.93
C ILE A 12 1.53 51.57 -15.84
N PHE A 13 1.05 52.35 -16.83
CA PHE A 13 0.02 51.90 -17.76
C PHE A 13 0.54 50.79 -18.69
N ILE A 14 1.79 50.89 -19.17
CA ILE A 14 2.44 49.82 -19.95
C ILE A 14 2.66 48.58 -19.09
N ALA A 15 3.13 48.71 -17.85
CA ALA A 15 3.32 47.58 -16.94
C ALA A 15 1.98 46.88 -16.61
N TRP A 16 0.90 47.65 -16.44
CA TRP A 16 -0.45 47.11 -16.25
C TRP A 16 -0.97 46.42 -17.52
N PHE A 17 -0.85 47.06 -18.69
CA PHE A 17 -1.30 46.51 -19.96
C PHE A 17 -0.52 45.23 -20.35
N VAL A 18 0.80 45.23 -20.18
CA VAL A 18 1.65 44.04 -20.33
C VAL A 18 1.26 42.97 -19.30
N GLY A 19 0.98 43.33 -18.05
CA GLY A 19 0.49 42.39 -17.03
C GLY A 19 -0.85 41.73 -17.41
N VAL A 20 -1.78 42.49 -18.00
CA VAL A 20 -3.06 41.98 -18.51
C VAL A 20 -2.84 41.05 -19.70
N CYS A 21 -2.06 41.45 -20.73
CA CYS A 21 -1.78 40.60 -21.88
C CYS A 21 -0.99 39.33 -21.52
N VAL A 22 -0.08 39.41 -20.55
CA VAL A 22 0.67 38.25 -20.01
C VAL A 22 -0.30 37.26 -19.34
N ALA A 23 -1.21 37.76 -18.49
CA ALA A 23 -2.23 36.92 -17.86
C ALA A 23 -3.19 36.30 -18.90
N GLU A 24 -3.61 37.07 -19.91
CA GLU A 24 -4.46 36.62 -21.00
C GLU A 24 -3.79 35.48 -21.81
N GLU A 25 -2.51 35.61 -22.17
CA GLU A 25 -1.76 34.51 -22.79
C GLU A 25 -1.67 33.26 -21.90
N GLU A 26 -1.50 33.43 -20.59
CA GLU A 26 -1.27 32.30 -19.69
C GLU A 26 -2.55 31.47 -19.49
N THR A 27 -3.74 32.09 -19.56
CA THR A 27 -5.00 31.34 -19.60
C THR A 27 -5.17 30.44 -20.82
N LYS A 28 -4.39 30.65 -21.90
CA LYS A 28 -4.42 29.79 -23.10
C LYS A 28 -3.89 28.38 -22.83
N ILE A 29 -2.94 28.22 -21.91
CA ILE A 29 -2.43 26.90 -21.51
C ILE A 29 -3.51 26.16 -20.71
N THR A 30 -4.08 26.82 -19.70
CA THR A 30 -5.20 26.25 -18.94
C THR A 30 -6.40 25.90 -19.83
N SER A 31 -6.80 26.78 -20.75
CA SER A 31 -7.97 26.54 -21.61
C SER A 31 -7.72 25.42 -22.62
N SER A 32 -6.56 25.40 -23.29
CA SER A 32 -6.20 24.31 -24.22
C SER A 32 -6.02 22.97 -23.49
N GLY A 33 -5.38 22.96 -22.32
CA GLY A 33 -5.25 21.77 -21.46
C GLY A 33 -6.59 21.24 -20.96
N ASN A 34 -7.52 22.12 -20.60
CA ASN A 34 -8.89 21.74 -20.23
C ASN A 34 -9.70 21.19 -21.43
N VAL A 35 -9.52 21.77 -22.63
CA VAL A 35 -10.17 21.28 -23.87
C VAL A 35 -9.63 19.90 -24.25
N PHE A 36 -8.30 19.74 -24.32
CA PHE A 36 -7.64 18.46 -24.51
C PHE A 36 -8.10 17.43 -23.47
N GLY A 37 -8.14 17.83 -22.20
CA GLY A 37 -8.56 16.98 -21.09
C GLY A 37 -9.96 16.43 -21.25
N LEU A 38 -10.96 17.30 -21.44
CA LEU A 38 -12.34 16.86 -21.56
C LEU A 38 -12.66 16.21 -22.92
N GLY A 39 -11.85 16.42 -23.95
CA GLY A 39 -11.83 15.60 -25.16
C GLY A 39 -11.34 14.18 -24.88
N LEU A 40 -10.20 14.03 -24.19
CA LEU A 40 -9.64 12.72 -23.83
C LEU A 40 -10.59 11.88 -22.95
N LEU A 41 -11.41 12.52 -22.10
CA LEU A 41 -12.48 11.85 -21.33
C LEU A 41 -13.51 11.14 -22.24
N GLN A 42 -13.79 11.70 -23.41
CA GLN A 42 -14.75 11.15 -24.37
C GLN A 42 -14.17 9.93 -25.10
N GLU A 43 -12.87 9.95 -25.40
CA GLU A 43 -12.16 8.90 -26.16
C GLU A 43 -11.62 7.73 -25.31
N ILE A 44 -11.38 7.91 -24.00
CA ILE A 44 -10.99 6.78 -23.13
C ILE A 44 -12.10 5.70 -23.15
N PRO A 45 -11.80 4.42 -23.45
CA PRO A 45 -12.81 3.37 -23.55
C PRO A 45 -13.70 3.23 -22.30
N ALA A 46 -15.01 3.13 -22.51
CA ALA A 46 -15.99 2.87 -21.47
C ALA A 46 -16.35 1.38 -21.45
N SER A 47 -16.02 0.68 -20.36
CA SER A 47 -16.72 -0.56 -19.97
C SER A 47 -17.70 -0.24 -18.84
N PRO A 48 -18.86 -0.92 -18.73
CA PRO A 48 -19.73 -0.80 -17.56
C PRO A 48 -19.03 -1.09 -16.23
N GLN A 49 -17.89 -1.77 -16.28
CA GLN A 49 -17.16 -2.36 -15.15
C GLN A 49 -15.81 -1.66 -14.88
N THR A 50 -15.49 -0.56 -15.56
CA THR A 50 -14.22 0.15 -15.38
C THR A 50 -14.43 1.59 -14.93
N ASN A 51 -13.93 1.89 -13.74
CA ASN A 51 -13.70 3.26 -13.31
C ASN A 51 -12.69 3.94 -14.24
N ILE A 52 -12.86 5.25 -14.44
CA ILE A 52 -11.89 6.09 -15.15
C ILE A 52 -11.33 7.06 -14.13
N PHE A 53 -10.02 7.20 -14.05
CA PHE A 53 -9.38 8.27 -13.28
C PHE A 53 -8.01 8.58 -13.87
N TYR A 54 -7.81 9.82 -14.32
CA TYR A 54 -6.54 10.27 -14.90
C TYR A 54 -6.34 11.76 -14.65
N SER A 55 -5.11 12.24 -14.91
CA SER A 55 -4.80 13.67 -14.91
C SER A 55 -4.66 14.20 -16.33
N PRO A 56 -5.60 15.04 -16.82
CA PRO A 56 -5.43 15.79 -18.05
C PRO A 56 -4.11 16.55 -18.12
N TYR A 57 -3.77 17.27 -17.05
CA TYR A 57 -2.57 18.09 -16.98
C TYR A 57 -1.28 17.26 -17.12
N SER A 58 -1.24 16.05 -16.53
CA SER A 58 -0.12 15.13 -16.68
C SER A 58 0.12 14.72 -18.13
N VAL A 59 -0.92 14.22 -18.80
CA VAL A 59 -0.85 13.75 -20.19
C VAL A 59 -0.53 14.90 -21.15
N TYR A 60 -1.20 16.04 -20.97
CA TYR A 60 -0.98 17.27 -21.74
C TYR A 60 0.48 17.76 -21.63
N THR A 61 1.07 17.70 -20.43
CA THR A 61 2.47 18.10 -20.20
C THR A 61 3.45 17.10 -20.85
N ALA A 62 3.20 15.80 -20.75
CA ALA A 62 4.02 14.78 -21.40
C ALA A 62 4.00 14.90 -22.94
N LEU A 63 2.82 15.15 -23.53
CA LEU A 63 2.68 15.38 -24.97
C LEU A 63 3.28 16.71 -25.41
N ALA A 64 3.26 17.75 -24.57
CA ALA A 64 3.96 19.01 -24.84
C ALA A 64 5.49 18.82 -24.91
N MET A 65 6.06 17.93 -24.08
CA MET A 65 7.48 17.54 -24.17
C MET A 65 7.81 16.79 -25.47
N ALA A 66 6.87 16.03 -26.03
CA ALA A 66 7.02 15.43 -27.37
C ALA A 66 6.88 16.50 -28.48
N TYR A 67 5.89 17.38 -28.37
CA TYR A 67 5.56 18.44 -29.34
C TYR A 67 6.75 19.35 -29.65
N VAL A 68 7.54 19.78 -28.66
CA VAL A 68 8.71 20.65 -28.91
C VAL A 68 9.84 19.94 -29.71
N GLY A 69 9.82 18.62 -29.75
CA GLY A 69 10.70 17.78 -30.57
C GLY A 69 10.13 17.42 -31.96
N ALA A 70 8.81 17.47 -32.12
CA ALA A 70 8.13 17.16 -33.38
C ALA A 70 8.33 18.26 -34.44
N ARG A 71 8.29 17.89 -35.73
CA ARG A 71 8.36 18.81 -36.89
C ARG A 71 7.29 18.45 -37.92
N GLY A 72 7.04 19.36 -38.88
CA GLY A 72 6.10 19.15 -39.99
C GLY A 72 4.70 18.70 -39.55
N ASP A 73 4.13 17.76 -40.29
CA ASP A 73 2.84 17.09 -39.99
C ASP A 73 2.72 16.62 -38.53
N THR A 74 3.73 15.93 -38.00
CA THR A 74 3.71 15.40 -36.63
C THR A 74 3.63 16.52 -35.58
N GLN A 75 4.21 17.68 -35.88
CA GLN A 75 4.06 18.88 -35.04
C GLN A 75 2.66 19.50 -35.20
N HIS A 76 2.12 19.56 -36.42
CA HIS A 76 0.78 20.11 -36.68
C HIS A 76 -0.31 19.27 -36.00
N ASP A 77 -0.29 17.95 -36.16
CA ASP A 77 -1.28 17.05 -35.57
C ASP A 77 -1.28 17.19 -34.03
N LEU A 78 -0.11 17.25 -33.40
CA LEU A 78 0.02 17.52 -31.95
C LEU A 78 -0.45 18.95 -31.57
N HIS A 79 -0.26 19.95 -32.43
CA HIS A 79 -0.70 21.33 -32.20
C HIS A 79 -2.24 21.43 -32.14
N GLU A 80 -2.93 20.71 -33.04
CA GLU A 80 -4.40 20.63 -33.04
C GLU A 80 -4.92 19.81 -31.85
N VAL A 81 -4.36 18.61 -31.63
CA VAL A 81 -4.76 17.69 -30.54
C VAL A 81 -4.63 18.35 -29.16
N LEU A 82 -3.53 19.08 -28.93
CA LEU A 82 -3.30 19.81 -27.67
C LEU A 82 -4.07 21.13 -27.59
N GLY A 83 -4.91 21.46 -28.58
CA GLY A 83 -5.79 22.63 -28.60
C GLY A 83 -5.08 23.97 -28.82
N TYR A 84 -3.83 23.96 -29.31
CA TYR A 84 -2.98 25.16 -29.40
C TYR A 84 -3.47 26.14 -30.47
N SER A 85 -3.90 25.64 -31.64
CA SER A 85 -4.56 26.45 -32.68
C SER A 85 -5.82 27.14 -32.16
N THR A 86 -6.72 26.38 -31.50
CA THR A 86 -7.97 26.89 -30.93
C THR A 86 -7.75 27.94 -29.84
N ALA A 87 -6.67 27.82 -29.05
CA ALA A 87 -6.29 28.81 -28.05
C ALA A 87 -5.47 30.00 -28.61
N GLY A 88 -5.13 30.00 -29.90
CA GLY A 88 -4.30 31.03 -30.52
C GLY A 88 -2.88 31.07 -29.93
N LEU A 89 -2.24 29.91 -29.82
CA LEU A 89 -0.85 29.74 -29.38
C LEU A 89 0.05 29.48 -30.58
N SER A 90 1.12 30.27 -30.76
CA SER A 90 2.10 29.98 -31.81
C SER A 90 3.18 28.99 -31.31
N PRO A 91 3.75 28.15 -32.21
CA PRO A 91 4.73 27.12 -31.83
C PRO A 91 5.93 27.63 -31.02
N GLU A 92 6.43 28.84 -31.29
CA GLU A 92 7.58 29.38 -30.56
C GLU A 92 7.25 29.83 -29.13
N ASN A 93 6.00 30.20 -28.84
CA ASN A 93 5.59 30.67 -27.52
C ASN A 93 5.24 29.53 -26.55
N VAL A 94 4.81 28.36 -27.06
CA VAL A 94 4.37 27.19 -26.26
C VAL A 94 5.33 26.82 -25.12
N PRO A 95 6.66 26.65 -25.33
CA PRO A 95 7.56 26.23 -24.25
C PRO A 95 7.62 27.27 -23.11
N SER A 96 7.71 28.56 -23.46
CA SER A 96 7.74 29.67 -22.50
C SER A 96 6.45 29.80 -21.68
N LEU A 97 5.33 29.32 -22.22
CA LEU A 97 4.03 29.37 -21.57
C LEU A 97 3.82 28.19 -20.61
N HIS A 98 4.25 26.97 -20.99
CA HIS A 98 4.35 25.83 -20.07
C HIS A 98 5.28 26.14 -18.88
N ALA A 99 6.39 26.85 -19.11
CA ALA A 99 7.33 27.27 -18.07
C ALA A 99 6.70 28.20 -17.02
N ARG A 100 5.80 29.09 -17.47
CA ARG A 100 5.06 30.03 -16.61
C ARG A 100 3.91 29.32 -15.89
N HIS A 101 3.17 28.47 -16.59
CA HIS A 101 2.05 27.70 -16.06
C HIS A 101 2.47 26.70 -14.97
N THR A 102 3.48 25.86 -15.24
CA THR A 102 4.05 24.90 -14.27
C THR A 102 4.55 25.58 -13.00
N ARG A 103 5.03 26.82 -13.11
CA ARG A 103 5.47 27.63 -11.95
C ARG A 103 4.30 28.05 -11.06
N ARG A 104 3.15 28.43 -11.64
CA ARG A 104 1.93 28.81 -10.89
C ARG A 104 1.20 27.62 -10.26
N LEU A 105 1.27 26.45 -10.89
CA LEU A 105 0.76 25.23 -10.26
C LEU A 105 1.56 24.83 -9.02
N ARG A 106 2.86 25.17 -8.97
CA ARG A 106 3.76 24.97 -7.81
C ARG A 106 3.77 26.13 -6.80
N GLU A 107 2.85 27.10 -6.90
CA GLU A 107 2.69 28.13 -5.86
C GLU A 107 2.17 27.52 -4.55
N PRO A 108 2.63 27.98 -3.35
CA PRO A 108 2.23 27.40 -2.07
C PRO A 108 0.71 27.43 -1.84
N SER A 109 0.18 26.32 -1.30
CA SER A 109 -1.21 26.15 -0.91
C SER A 109 -1.29 25.25 0.34
N ASN A 110 -2.46 25.21 0.98
CA ASN A 110 -2.76 24.25 2.04
C ASN A 110 -2.96 22.82 1.51
N SER A 111 -3.22 22.64 0.20
CA SER A 111 -3.18 21.34 -0.46
C SER A 111 -1.81 21.08 -1.08
N THR A 112 -1.33 19.84 -0.96
CA THR A 112 -0.09 19.38 -1.58
C THR A 112 -0.35 19.01 -3.05
N LEU A 113 0.31 19.69 -3.97
CA LEU A 113 0.36 19.32 -5.39
C LEU A 113 1.82 19.12 -5.81
N LEU A 114 2.20 17.87 -6.09
CA LEU A 114 3.51 17.53 -6.65
C LEU A 114 3.35 17.28 -8.15
N VAL A 115 4.21 17.92 -8.95
CA VAL A 115 4.31 17.74 -10.40
C VAL A 115 5.78 17.54 -10.74
N ALA A 116 6.12 16.44 -11.38
CA ALA A 116 7.48 16.15 -11.85
C ALA A 116 7.46 15.72 -13.32
N ASN A 117 8.52 16.10 -14.05
CA ASN A 117 8.77 15.71 -15.43
C ASN A 117 10.16 15.06 -15.52
N ALA A 118 10.33 14.08 -16.40
CA ALA A 118 11.65 13.53 -16.73
C ALA A 118 11.73 13.09 -18.20
N ALA A 119 12.97 12.99 -18.68
CA ALA A 119 13.32 12.46 -19.99
C ALA A 119 14.52 11.50 -19.85
N VAL A 120 14.29 10.23 -20.16
CA VAL A 120 15.30 9.16 -20.01
C VAL A 120 15.74 8.72 -21.39
N VAL A 121 17.02 8.97 -21.71
CA VAL A 121 17.62 8.70 -23.02
C VAL A 121 18.34 7.35 -23.02
N GLN A 122 18.26 6.60 -24.11
CA GLN A 122 19.02 5.36 -24.30
C GLN A 122 20.54 5.63 -24.29
N THR A 123 21.30 4.80 -23.57
CA THR A 123 22.78 4.84 -23.59
C THR A 123 23.33 4.76 -25.01
N GLY A 124 24.15 5.73 -25.39
CA GLY A 124 24.74 5.84 -26.73
C GLY A 124 23.85 6.50 -27.78
N TYR A 125 22.59 6.83 -27.47
CA TYR A 125 21.70 7.54 -28.39
C TYR A 125 21.93 9.06 -28.34
N ASN A 126 21.96 9.70 -29.52
CA ASN A 126 22.27 11.13 -29.64
C ASN A 126 21.00 11.99 -29.71
N VAL A 127 20.81 12.84 -28.70
CA VAL A 127 19.70 13.80 -28.62
C VAL A 127 20.25 15.23 -28.72
N GLN A 128 19.58 16.08 -29.51
CA GLN A 128 19.94 17.48 -29.70
C GLN A 128 19.93 18.23 -28.37
N ARG A 129 21.05 18.92 -28.10
CA ARG A 129 21.23 19.70 -26.87
C ARG A 129 20.11 20.73 -26.65
N HIS A 130 19.69 21.42 -27.70
CA HIS A 130 18.57 22.38 -27.67
C HIS A 130 17.27 21.75 -27.17
N TYR A 131 16.96 20.50 -27.56
CA TYR A 131 15.76 19.82 -27.09
C TYR A 131 15.85 19.51 -25.60
N LEU A 132 16.98 18.95 -25.13
CA LEU A 132 17.20 18.65 -23.71
C LEU A 132 17.19 19.92 -22.83
N ASP A 133 17.75 21.03 -23.32
CA ASP A 133 17.75 22.31 -22.62
C ASP A 133 16.33 22.91 -22.60
N THR A 134 15.56 22.80 -23.70
CA THR A 134 14.12 23.15 -23.72
C THR A 134 13.32 22.35 -22.69
N LEU A 135 13.58 21.04 -22.54
CA LEU A 135 12.90 20.19 -21.55
C LEU A 135 13.19 20.64 -20.11
N ARG A 136 14.45 20.98 -19.80
CA ARG A 136 14.86 21.51 -18.49
C ARG A 136 14.19 22.85 -18.20
N ASP A 137 14.32 23.81 -19.10
CA ASP A 137 13.92 25.20 -18.85
C ASP A 137 12.39 25.40 -18.93
N SER A 138 11.71 24.65 -19.81
CA SER A 138 10.28 24.84 -20.08
C SER A 138 9.35 23.95 -19.26
N PHE A 139 9.82 22.76 -18.87
CA PHE A 139 9.01 21.76 -18.16
C PHE A 139 9.61 21.39 -16.79
N GLY A 140 10.81 21.87 -16.46
CA GLY A 140 11.53 21.45 -15.25
C GLY A 140 11.86 19.96 -15.28
N ALA A 141 12.14 19.40 -16.46
CA ALA A 141 12.32 17.96 -16.63
C ALA A 141 13.73 17.51 -16.20
N GLU A 142 13.78 16.44 -15.40
CA GLU A 142 15.02 15.77 -15.05
C GLU A 142 15.48 14.87 -16.21
N VAL A 143 16.64 15.18 -16.79
CA VAL A 143 17.19 14.48 -17.96
C VAL A 143 18.27 13.49 -17.51
N SER A 144 18.09 12.21 -17.83
CA SER A 144 19.06 11.14 -17.54
C SER A 144 19.37 10.29 -18.78
N THR A 145 20.35 9.39 -18.65
CA THR A 145 20.74 8.45 -19.70
C THR A 145 21.02 7.10 -19.07
N THR A 146 20.43 6.03 -19.62
CA THR A 146 20.56 4.65 -19.12
C THR A 146 20.21 3.65 -20.24
N ASP A 147 20.49 2.36 -20.05
CA ASP A 147 20.08 1.34 -21.02
C ASP A 147 18.63 0.91 -20.77
N LEU A 148 17.68 1.41 -21.56
CA LEU A 148 16.23 1.23 -21.37
C LEU A 148 15.76 -0.23 -21.45
N ALA A 149 16.56 -1.11 -22.07
CA ALA A 149 16.30 -2.55 -22.15
C ALA A 149 16.75 -3.32 -20.89
N ASP A 150 17.51 -2.69 -20.00
CA ASP A 150 18.02 -3.31 -18.77
C ASP A 150 17.03 -3.22 -17.59
N VAL A 151 17.05 -4.26 -16.75
CA VAL A 151 16.17 -4.41 -15.58
C VAL A 151 16.54 -3.39 -14.48
N GLN A 152 17.80 -3.00 -14.35
CA GLN A 152 18.18 -1.96 -13.38
C GLN A 152 17.72 -0.56 -13.83
N SER A 153 17.65 -0.31 -15.14
CA SER A 153 17.01 0.90 -15.68
C SER A 153 15.51 0.94 -15.42
N LEU A 154 14.79 -0.18 -15.60
CA LEU A 154 13.38 -0.30 -15.22
C LEU A 154 13.17 0.07 -13.74
N LYS A 155 14.00 -0.50 -12.86
CA LYS A 155 13.97 -0.16 -11.43
C LYS A 155 14.23 1.32 -11.20
N THR A 156 15.22 1.92 -11.88
CA THR A 156 15.58 3.34 -11.75
C THR A 156 14.45 4.28 -12.18
N ILE A 157 13.71 3.94 -13.25
CA ILE A 157 12.54 4.69 -13.71
C ILE A 157 11.40 4.60 -12.67
N ASN A 158 11.12 3.40 -12.16
CA ASN A 158 10.09 3.21 -11.14
C ASN A 158 10.46 3.88 -9.80
N ASP A 159 11.70 3.76 -9.33
CA ASP A 159 12.21 4.46 -8.14
C ASP A 159 12.05 5.99 -8.28
N TRP A 160 12.27 6.55 -9.48
CA TRP A 160 12.05 7.96 -9.76
C TRP A 160 10.56 8.34 -9.62
N VAL A 161 9.66 7.62 -10.29
CA VAL A 161 8.21 7.87 -10.19
C VAL A 161 7.73 7.74 -8.74
N LYS A 162 8.18 6.71 -8.03
CA LYS A 162 7.85 6.45 -6.62
C LYS A 162 8.31 7.59 -5.71
N ASN A 163 9.52 8.11 -5.91
CA ASN A 163 10.02 9.27 -5.17
C ASN A 163 9.19 10.54 -5.47
N LYS A 164 8.93 10.87 -6.75
CA LYS A 164 8.16 12.06 -7.14
C LYS A 164 6.68 12.02 -6.72
N THR A 165 6.13 10.85 -6.45
CA THR A 165 4.75 10.63 -6.01
C THR A 165 4.63 10.33 -4.51
N ALA A 166 5.66 10.61 -3.71
CA ALA A 166 5.68 10.36 -2.27
C ALA A 166 5.34 8.90 -1.88
N GLY A 167 5.74 7.94 -2.73
CA GLY A 167 5.48 6.50 -2.58
C GLY A 167 4.16 6.00 -3.17
N LYS A 168 3.33 6.86 -3.77
CA LYS A 168 1.94 6.52 -4.13
C LYS A 168 1.76 5.88 -5.51
N ILE A 169 2.70 6.06 -6.43
CA ILE A 169 2.80 5.27 -7.65
C ILE A 169 4.10 4.46 -7.54
N GLU A 170 3.99 3.22 -7.06
CA GLU A 170 5.17 2.40 -6.76
C GLU A 170 5.91 1.91 -8.01
N GLN A 171 5.18 1.67 -9.10
CA GLN A 171 5.68 1.28 -10.42
C GLN A 171 4.79 1.93 -11.50
N LEU A 172 5.41 2.36 -12.60
CA LEU A 172 4.75 2.86 -13.81
C LEU A 172 4.95 1.89 -14.99
N LEU A 173 6.11 1.21 -15.02
CA LEU A 173 6.47 0.22 -16.02
C LEU A 173 6.68 -1.13 -15.30
N PHE A 174 6.10 -2.20 -15.83
CA PHE A 174 6.12 -3.54 -15.21
C PHE A 174 7.11 -4.50 -15.87
N GLU A 175 7.52 -4.18 -17.10
CA GLU A 175 8.47 -4.94 -17.92
C GLU A 175 9.54 -3.97 -18.46
N PRO A 176 10.78 -4.43 -18.72
CA PRO A 176 11.80 -3.61 -19.38
C PRO A 176 11.31 -3.11 -20.74
N LEU A 177 11.81 -1.96 -21.19
CA LEU A 177 11.39 -1.42 -22.48
C LEU A 177 12.05 -2.21 -23.64
N PRO A 178 11.40 -2.28 -24.82
CA PRO A 178 11.97 -2.98 -25.97
C PRO A 178 13.35 -2.44 -26.36
N SER A 179 14.18 -3.29 -26.96
CA SER A 179 15.58 -3.00 -27.38
C SER A 179 15.72 -1.80 -28.35
N GLU A 180 14.62 -1.46 -29.01
CA GLU A 180 14.43 -0.38 -29.96
C GLU A 180 14.07 0.96 -29.29
N ALA A 181 13.79 0.99 -27.98
CA ALA A 181 13.50 2.21 -27.23
C ALA A 181 14.70 3.18 -27.23
N ARG A 182 14.45 4.48 -27.43
CA ARG A 182 15.48 5.53 -27.53
C ARG A 182 15.29 6.69 -26.56
N LEU A 183 14.05 6.98 -26.19
CA LEU A 183 13.67 8.06 -25.29
C LEU A 183 12.37 7.68 -24.56
N VAL A 184 12.32 7.95 -23.26
CA VAL A 184 11.09 7.90 -22.45
C VAL A 184 10.79 9.30 -21.94
N LEU A 185 9.58 9.79 -22.17
CA LEU A 185 9.08 11.04 -21.58
C LEU A 185 8.10 10.70 -20.46
N LEU A 186 8.34 11.26 -19.28
CA LEU A 186 7.63 10.92 -18.05
C LEU A 186 7.02 12.19 -17.44
N ASN A 187 5.74 12.13 -17.10
CA ASN A 187 5.12 13.05 -16.15
C ASN A 187 4.56 12.25 -14.98
N ALA A 188 4.79 12.73 -13.76
CA ALA A 188 4.18 12.21 -12.55
C ALA A 188 3.50 13.37 -11.81
N ILE A 189 2.25 13.14 -11.39
CA ILE A 189 1.44 14.09 -10.62
C ILE A 189 0.86 13.40 -9.38
N TYR A 190 0.87 14.11 -8.26
CA TYR A 190 0.25 13.67 -7.01
C TYR A 190 -0.45 14.85 -6.35
N PHE A 191 -1.66 14.62 -5.86
CA PHE A 191 -2.46 15.62 -5.15
C PHE A 191 -2.97 15.04 -3.83
N LYS A 192 -2.80 15.82 -2.76
CA LYS A 192 -3.39 15.58 -1.45
C LYS A 192 -4.02 16.88 -0.94
N GLY A 193 -5.28 16.83 -0.56
CA GLY A 193 -6.03 17.98 -0.06
C GLY A 193 -7.02 17.55 1.02
N LEU A 194 -6.91 18.15 2.20
CA LEU A 194 -7.92 17.98 3.27
C LEU A 194 -9.20 18.73 2.88
N TRP A 195 -10.37 18.21 3.22
CA TRP A 195 -11.63 18.94 3.02
C TRP A 195 -11.64 20.24 3.85
N ASN A 196 -12.22 21.31 3.31
CA ASN A 196 -12.47 22.52 4.08
C ASN A 196 -13.48 22.26 5.21
N THR A 197 -14.41 21.34 4.97
CA THR A 197 -15.39 20.85 5.93
C THR A 197 -15.36 19.32 5.90
N PRO A 198 -14.55 18.65 6.75
CA PRO A 198 -14.41 17.19 6.73
C PRO A 198 -15.70 16.48 7.13
N PHE A 199 -15.83 15.22 6.71
CA PHE A 199 -16.93 14.35 7.13
C PHE A 199 -16.66 13.84 8.56
N GLN A 200 -17.72 13.53 9.32
CA GLN A 200 -17.56 12.90 10.62
C GLN A 200 -17.43 11.39 10.44
N ALA A 201 -16.30 10.79 10.84
CA ALA A 201 -16.10 9.33 10.74
C ALA A 201 -17.16 8.51 11.52
N GLY A 202 -17.72 9.07 12.60
CA GLY A 202 -18.86 8.48 13.32
C GLY A 202 -20.20 8.53 12.56
N ALA A 203 -20.25 9.19 11.41
CA ALA A 203 -21.38 9.24 10.48
C ALA A 203 -21.08 8.50 9.14
N THR A 204 -19.97 7.77 9.06
CA THR A 204 -19.70 6.82 7.97
C THR A 204 -20.38 5.49 8.26
N PHE A 205 -21.21 4.98 7.34
CA PHE A 205 -21.81 3.65 7.46
C PHE A 205 -22.12 3.04 6.09
N LYS A 206 -22.31 1.71 6.06
CA LYS A 206 -22.68 0.97 4.84
C LYS A 206 -24.06 1.39 4.34
N VAL A 207 -24.13 1.85 3.09
CA VAL A 207 -25.40 2.09 2.37
C VAL A 207 -25.34 1.46 0.98
N PRO A 208 -26.50 1.27 0.32
CA PRO A 208 -26.55 0.79 -1.05
C PRO A 208 -25.86 1.73 -2.04
N PHE A 209 -25.04 1.18 -2.92
CA PHE A 209 -24.60 1.83 -4.15
C PHE A 209 -24.96 0.95 -5.35
N PHE A 210 -25.31 1.57 -6.47
CA PHE A 210 -25.81 0.91 -7.68
C PHE A 210 -24.72 0.85 -8.75
N ASN A 211 -23.78 -0.09 -8.60
CA ASN A 211 -22.71 -0.39 -9.56
C ASN A 211 -23.25 -0.48 -11.00
N ALA A 212 -22.56 0.16 -11.94
CA ALA A 212 -22.99 0.33 -13.35
C ALA A 212 -24.42 0.90 -13.54
N GLY A 213 -25.03 1.46 -12.49
CA GLY A 213 -26.41 1.93 -12.43
C GLY A 213 -27.46 0.86 -12.11
N THR A 214 -27.05 -0.40 -11.89
CA THR A 214 -27.97 -1.56 -11.85
C THR A 214 -27.71 -2.54 -10.69
N GLU A 215 -26.45 -2.87 -10.39
CA GLU A 215 -26.09 -3.86 -9.38
C GLU A 215 -25.97 -3.22 -7.98
N ARG A 216 -26.69 -3.76 -6.99
CA ARG A 216 -26.80 -3.15 -5.66
C ARG A 216 -25.77 -3.73 -4.67
N VAL A 217 -24.65 -3.04 -4.48
CA VAL A 217 -23.60 -3.34 -3.50
C VAL A 217 -23.75 -2.51 -2.21
N GLN A 218 -22.97 -2.81 -1.16
CA GLN A 218 -23.00 -2.10 0.13
C GLN A 218 -21.64 -1.45 0.42
N VAL A 219 -21.59 -0.12 0.45
CA VAL A 219 -20.34 0.66 0.44
C VAL A 219 -20.32 1.66 1.59
N ASP A 220 -19.14 1.92 2.15
CA ASP A 220 -18.98 2.85 3.27
C ASP A 220 -19.21 4.27 2.77
N THR A 221 -20.28 4.90 3.23
CA THR A 221 -20.70 6.23 2.78
C THR A 221 -20.65 7.20 3.93
N MET A 222 -19.93 8.29 3.71
CA MET A 222 -19.66 9.36 4.65
C MET A 222 -20.84 10.34 4.60
N HIS A 223 -21.39 10.71 5.76
CA HIS A 223 -22.50 11.65 5.84
C HIS A 223 -22.08 12.94 6.53
N GLN A 224 -22.45 14.09 5.97
CA GLN A 224 -22.21 15.40 6.56
C GLN A 224 -23.26 16.41 6.08
N GLN A 225 -23.77 17.25 7.01
CA GLN A 225 -24.48 18.47 6.64
C GLN A 225 -23.46 19.61 6.54
N LEU A 226 -23.33 20.22 5.37
CA LEU A 226 -22.35 21.28 5.13
C LEU A 226 -22.90 22.39 4.22
N THR A 227 -22.25 23.55 4.23
CA THR A 227 -22.50 24.58 3.22
C THR A 227 -21.56 24.36 2.04
N ALA A 228 -22.13 24.18 0.84
CA ALA A 228 -21.39 24.00 -0.41
C ALA A 228 -22.06 24.72 -1.56
N GLY A 229 -21.31 24.94 -2.65
CA GLY A 229 -21.91 25.31 -3.93
C GLY A 229 -22.74 24.13 -4.44
N TYR A 230 -24.02 24.36 -4.72
CA TYR A 230 -24.96 23.35 -5.19
C TYR A 230 -25.78 23.88 -6.37
N ALA A 231 -26.07 23.01 -7.33
CA ALA A 231 -26.98 23.27 -8.45
C ALA A 231 -27.74 22.00 -8.88
N GLU A 232 -28.85 22.21 -9.59
CA GLU A 232 -29.46 21.20 -10.44
C GLU A 232 -29.46 21.73 -11.89
N ASP A 233 -29.20 20.86 -12.86
CA ASP A 233 -29.09 21.21 -14.28
C ASP A 233 -30.01 20.30 -15.11
N ASP A 234 -31.14 20.84 -15.53
CA ASP A 234 -32.19 20.09 -16.25
C ASP A 234 -31.74 19.56 -17.62
N GLU A 235 -30.72 20.18 -18.22
CA GLU A 235 -30.21 19.85 -19.55
C GLU A 235 -29.28 18.62 -19.52
N THR A 236 -28.49 18.45 -18.46
CA THR A 236 -27.75 17.19 -18.18
C THR A 236 -28.55 16.21 -17.33
N ASN A 237 -29.75 16.58 -16.87
CA ASN A 237 -30.56 15.84 -15.90
C ASN A 237 -29.73 15.42 -14.67
N ALA A 238 -29.03 16.37 -14.05
CA ALA A 238 -28.04 16.12 -13.00
C ALA A 238 -28.13 17.09 -11.82
N GLN A 239 -27.66 16.63 -10.66
CA GLN A 239 -27.29 17.45 -9.51
C GLN A 239 -25.77 17.69 -9.53
N VAL A 240 -25.33 18.87 -9.12
CA VAL A 240 -23.91 19.24 -9.04
C VAL A 240 -23.58 19.83 -7.69
N ILE A 241 -22.49 19.38 -7.08
CA ILE A 241 -21.94 19.93 -5.83
C ILE A 241 -20.46 20.28 -5.99
N ASP A 242 -20.02 21.32 -5.27
CA ASP A 242 -18.65 21.83 -5.23
C ASP A 242 -18.10 21.74 -3.80
N LEU A 243 -17.27 20.73 -3.55
CA LEU A 243 -16.67 20.42 -2.25
C LEU A 243 -15.26 21.00 -2.17
N ALA A 244 -15.11 22.13 -1.46
CA ALA A 244 -13.84 22.82 -1.32
C ALA A 244 -12.84 22.07 -0.42
N TYR A 245 -11.57 22.10 -0.80
CA TYR A 245 -10.45 21.70 0.05
C TYR A 245 -9.99 22.87 0.92
N ALA A 246 -9.28 22.56 2.02
CA ALA A 246 -8.74 23.54 2.96
C ALA A 246 -7.87 24.58 2.23
N GLY A 247 -7.99 25.85 2.63
CA GLY A 247 -7.37 26.98 1.92
C GLY A 247 -8.16 27.51 0.72
N LEU A 248 -9.17 26.79 0.23
CA LEU A 248 -10.08 27.21 -0.85
C LEU A 248 -9.41 27.44 -2.23
N ASP A 249 -8.14 27.05 -2.40
CA ASP A 249 -7.44 27.05 -3.70
C ASP A 249 -7.97 25.99 -4.67
N TYR A 250 -8.52 24.89 -4.13
CA TYR A 250 -8.94 23.70 -4.87
C TYR A 250 -10.34 23.24 -4.43
N SER A 251 -11.05 22.54 -5.31
CA SER A 251 -12.25 21.77 -4.93
C SER A 251 -12.42 20.51 -5.76
N MET A 252 -13.20 19.56 -5.24
CA MET A 252 -13.80 18.46 -6.01
C MET A 252 -15.23 18.84 -6.39
N VAL A 253 -15.48 18.91 -7.70
CA VAL A 253 -16.82 19.11 -8.26
C VAL A 253 -17.38 17.76 -8.67
N ILE A 254 -18.52 17.36 -8.12
CA ILE A 254 -19.19 16.08 -8.42
C ILE A 254 -20.45 16.36 -9.23
N ILE A 255 -20.59 15.67 -10.37
CA ILE A 255 -21.75 15.70 -11.25
C ILE A 255 -22.45 14.33 -11.14
N LEU A 256 -23.57 14.32 -10.43
CA LEU A 256 -24.40 13.16 -10.17
C LEU A 256 -25.65 13.21 -11.07
N PRO A 257 -25.84 12.28 -12.02
CA PRO A 257 -27.09 12.19 -12.78
C PRO A 257 -28.32 11.99 -11.88
N ARG A 258 -29.54 12.19 -12.40
CA ARG A 258 -30.75 11.67 -11.76
C ARG A 258 -31.06 10.21 -12.15
N GLU A 259 -30.56 9.78 -13.31
CA GLU A 259 -30.70 8.42 -13.81
C GLU A 259 -29.45 7.59 -13.49
N LYS A 260 -29.62 6.40 -12.88
CA LYS A 260 -28.51 5.64 -12.30
C LYS A 260 -27.44 5.20 -13.32
N ASN A 261 -27.82 5.09 -14.59
CA ASN A 261 -26.96 4.80 -15.74
C ASN A 261 -26.68 6.03 -16.62
N GLY A 262 -27.15 7.22 -16.26
CA GLY A 262 -27.08 8.45 -17.06
C GLY A 262 -25.69 9.06 -17.21
N VAL A 263 -24.72 8.63 -16.39
CA VAL A 263 -23.34 9.15 -16.38
C VAL A 263 -22.66 9.09 -17.76
N ASP A 264 -23.00 8.10 -18.59
CA ASP A 264 -22.44 7.94 -19.95
C ASP A 264 -23.09 8.87 -20.98
N ALA A 265 -24.31 9.33 -20.76
CA ALA A 265 -24.92 10.38 -21.57
C ALA A 265 -24.28 11.74 -21.28
N ILE A 266 -23.93 12.01 -20.02
CA ILE A 266 -23.16 13.19 -19.62
C ILE A 266 -21.74 13.10 -20.19
N ARG A 267 -21.01 12.00 -19.94
CA ARG A 267 -19.59 11.83 -20.36
C ARG A 267 -19.37 12.10 -21.84
N ARG A 268 -20.19 11.52 -22.73
CA ARG A 268 -20.05 11.65 -24.19
C ARG A 268 -20.23 13.08 -24.73
N ASN A 269 -20.87 13.96 -23.97
CA ASN A 269 -21.08 15.37 -24.32
C ASN A 269 -20.27 16.31 -23.41
N PHE A 270 -19.40 15.77 -22.55
CA PHE A 270 -18.77 16.55 -21.49
C PHE A 270 -17.62 17.41 -22.01
N SER A 271 -17.78 18.73 -21.92
CA SER A 271 -16.95 19.72 -22.59
C SER A 271 -16.71 20.95 -21.71
N VAL A 272 -15.69 21.74 -22.03
CA VAL A 272 -15.34 22.95 -21.23
C VAL A 272 -16.51 23.95 -21.12
N PRO A 273 -17.29 24.26 -22.20
CA PRO A 273 -18.46 25.12 -22.08
C PRO A 273 -19.55 24.54 -21.15
N LEU A 274 -19.77 23.23 -21.19
CA LEU A 274 -20.71 22.56 -20.28
C LEU A 274 -20.23 22.66 -18.84
N TYR A 275 -18.98 22.26 -18.56
CA TYR A 275 -18.43 22.32 -17.20
C TYR A 275 -18.47 23.75 -16.63
N HIS A 276 -18.09 24.76 -17.43
CA HIS A 276 -18.19 26.15 -17.02
C HIS A 276 -19.64 26.60 -16.75
N ARG A 277 -20.63 26.14 -17.53
CA ARG A 277 -22.06 26.39 -17.23
C ARG A 277 -22.47 25.80 -15.89
N LEU A 278 -22.06 24.56 -15.60
CA LEU A 278 -22.38 23.90 -14.33
C LEU A 278 -21.80 24.69 -13.15
N LEU A 279 -20.54 25.14 -13.24
CA LEU A 279 -19.91 25.99 -12.23
C LEU A 279 -20.68 27.31 -12.02
N LEU A 280 -21.09 28.00 -13.11
CA LEU A 280 -21.86 29.25 -13.04
C LEU A 280 -23.26 29.09 -12.41
N LYS A 281 -23.83 27.88 -12.39
CA LYS A 281 -25.12 27.59 -11.74
C LYS A 281 -25.01 27.38 -10.22
N LEU A 282 -23.84 27.02 -9.70
CA LEU A 282 -23.63 26.73 -8.28
C LEU A 282 -24.01 27.92 -7.38
N ARG A 283 -24.80 27.67 -6.34
CA ARG A 283 -25.10 28.65 -5.28
C ARG A 283 -24.87 28.00 -3.92
N GLU A 284 -24.37 28.77 -2.96
CA GLU A 284 -24.18 28.29 -1.60
C GLU A 284 -25.53 27.86 -0.99
N ARG A 285 -25.58 26.63 -0.50
CA ARG A 285 -26.74 26.05 0.21
C ARG A 285 -26.25 25.14 1.33
N VAL A 286 -27.11 24.92 2.32
CA VAL A 286 -26.97 23.79 3.26
C VAL A 286 -27.38 22.51 2.52
N VAL A 287 -26.45 21.57 2.42
CA VAL A 287 -26.60 20.30 1.69
C VAL A 287 -26.33 19.15 2.66
N ASP A 288 -27.21 18.16 2.66
CA ASP A 288 -27.02 16.89 3.35
C ASP A 288 -26.32 15.93 2.37
N VAL A 289 -24.99 15.84 2.50
CA VAL A 289 -24.12 15.10 1.58
C VAL A 289 -23.93 13.69 2.09
N ALA A 290 -24.20 12.70 1.23
CA ALA A 290 -23.82 11.31 1.42
C ALA A 290 -22.88 10.88 0.27
N LEU A 291 -21.60 10.68 0.58
CA LEU A 291 -20.53 10.41 -0.40
C LEU A 291 -19.81 9.10 -0.05
N PRO A 292 -19.80 8.08 -0.94
CA PRO A 292 -18.99 6.88 -0.76
C PRO A 292 -17.50 7.18 -0.57
N LYS A 293 -16.85 6.39 0.27
CA LYS A 293 -15.40 6.25 0.29
C LYS A 293 -14.98 5.42 -0.92
N PHE A 294 -14.00 5.89 -1.67
CA PHE A 294 -13.53 5.18 -2.86
C PHE A 294 -12.04 5.37 -3.09
N LYS A 295 -11.42 4.36 -3.69
CA LYS A 295 -10.07 4.43 -4.24
C LYS A 295 -10.13 4.01 -5.71
N ILE A 296 -9.52 4.78 -6.59
CA ILE A 296 -9.35 4.42 -8.01
C ILE A 296 -7.87 4.52 -8.34
N GLU A 297 -7.33 3.45 -8.92
CA GLU A 297 -5.94 3.35 -9.36
C GLU A 297 -5.83 2.50 -10.62
N GLY A 298 -4.89 2.84 -11.50
CA GLY A 298 -4.56 1.99 -12.64
C GLY A 298 -3.77 2.68 -13.77
N PRO A 299 -3.23 1.88 -14.70
CA PRO A 299 -2.57 2.36 -15.91
C PRO A 299 -3.59 2.63 -17.03
N TYR A 300 -3.30 3.65 -17.82
CA TYR A 300 -4.00 3.97 -19.07
C TYR A 300 -2.99 3.97 -20.21
N LYS A 301 -3.23 3.12 -21.22
CA LYS A 301 -2.57 3.20 -22.53
C LYS A 301 -3.34 4.18 -23.38
N LEU A 302 -2.70 5.28 -23.76
CA LEU A 302 -3.37 6.42 -24.41
C LEU A 302 -3.16 6.46 -25.93
N LYS A 303 -2.39 5.52 -26.51
CA LYS A 303 -2.17 5.40 -27.96
C LYS A 303 -3.45 5.43 -28.79
N GLU A 304 -4.44 4.61 -28.42
CA GLU A 304 -5.72 4.54 -29.15
C GLU A 304 -6.55 5.83 -28.98
N PRO A 305 -6.88 6.30 -27.75
CA PRO A 305 -7.57 7.59 -27.57
C PRO A 305 -6.90 8.78 -28.27
N LEU A 306 -5.57 8.91 -28.17
CA LEU A 306 -4.84 10.01 -28.80
C LEU A 306 -4.84 9.89 -30.33
N SER A 307 -4.85 8.67 -30.87
CA SER A 307 -5.00 8.45 -32.31
C SER A 307 -6.38 8.86 -32.82
N HIS A 308 -7.45 8.60 -32.05
CA HIS A 308 -8.80 9.09 -32.38
C HIS A 308 -8.92 10.62 -32.28
N MET A 309 -8.26 11.25 -31.31
CA MET A 309 -8.17 12.71 -31.21
C MET A 309 -7.40 13.36 -32.39
N GLY A 310 -6.68 12.58 -33.19
CA GLY A 310 -5.97 13.02 -34.39
C GLY A 310 -4.45 12.83 -34.37
N ALA A 311 -3.86 12.39 -33.26
CA ALA A 311 -2.40 12.29 -33.10
C ALA A 311 -1.77 11.05 -33.77
N SER A 312 -2.47 10.34 -34.67
CA SER A 312 -2.08 9.00 -35.12
C SER A 312 -0.66 8.92 -35.71
N LYS A 313 -0.20 9.95 -36.43
CA LYS A 313 1.15 10.01 -37.01
C LYS A 313 2.29 10.01 -35.98
N VAL A 314 2.04 10.35 -34.70
CA VAL A 314 3.10 10.26 -33.68
C VAL A 314 3.49 8.83 -33.35
N PHE A 315 2.60 7.86 -33.64
CA PHE A 315 2.77 6.45 -33.30
C PHE A 315 3.19 5.56 -34.49
N ASP A 316 3.53 6.18 -35.64
CA ASP A 316 3.85 5.53 -36.91
C ASP A 316 5.33 5.72 -37.24
N GLU A 317 6.06 4.62 -37.39
CA GLU A 317 7.52 4.59 -37.63
C GLU A 317 7.95 5.30 -38.93
N HIS A 318 7.05 5.45 -39.90
CA HIS A 318 7.37 6.00 -41.23
C HIS A 318 6.81 7.42 -41.44
N GLN A 319 5.81 7.82 -40.64
CA GLN A 319 5.20 9.15 -40.69
C GLN A 319 5.64 10.09 -39.56
N ALA A 320 6.18 9.57 -38.45
CA ALA A 320 6.64 10.40 -37.34
C ALA A 320 7.89 11.22 -37.70
N ASP A 321 7.81 12.55 -37.55
CA ASP A 321 8.93 13.46 -37.67
C ASP A 321 9.28 14.07 -36.31
N PHE A 322 10.03 13.31 -35.50
CA PHE A 322 10.69 13.80 -34.29
C PHE A 322 12.14 14.24 -34.55
N SER A 323 12.46 14.72 -35.76
CA SER A 323 13.83 15.17 -36.10
C SER A 323 14.32 16.37 -35.29
N GLY A 324 13.43 17.07 -34.57
CA GLY A 324 13.82 18.06 -33.56
C GLY A 324 14.41 17.46 -32.28
N ILE A 325 14.27 16.14 -32.06
CA ILE A 325 14.86 15.40 -30.95
C ILE A 325 16.26 14.90 -31.31
N SER A 326 16.42 14.11 -32.38
CA SER A 326 17.69 13.44 -32.73
C SER A 326 18.49 14.14 -33.83
N GLY A 327 17.81 14.82 -34.75
CA GLY A 327 18.35 15.26 -36.05
C GLY A 327 17.97 14.35 -37.21
N SER A 328 17.27 13.24 -36.95
CA SER A 328 16.85 12.23 -37.93
C SER A 328 15.38 11.82 -37.73
N ARG A 329 14.78 11.14 -38.72
CA ARG A 329 13.43 10.56 -38.63
C ARG A 329 13.51 9.09 -38.24
N ASP A 330 14.12 8.83 -37.09
CA ASP A 330 14.39 7.51 -36.52
C ASP A 330 13.65 7.28 -35.19
N LEU A 331 12.66 8.14 -34.91
CA LEU A 331 11.91 8.18 -33.66
C LEU A 331 10.42 8.28 -33.93
N PHE A 332 9.66 7.47 -33.21
CA PHE A 332 8.21 7.52 -33.08
C PHE A 332 7.83 7.19 -31.63
N VAL A 333 6.60 7.51 -31.22
CA VAL A 333 6.08 7.17 -29.90
C VAL A 333 5.56 5.73 -29.94
N HIS A 334 6.12 4.83 -29.14
CA HIS A 334 5.62 3.45 -29.07
C HIS A 334 4.20 3.39 -28.50
N ASP A 335 4.01 3.96 -27.30
CA ASP A 335 2.74 4.12 -26.56
C ASP A 335 2.89 5.32 -25.60
N VAL A 336 1.78 5.80 -25.02
CA VAL A 336 1.78 6.80 -23.94
C VAL A 336 1.09 6.17 -22.74
N VAL A 337 1.89 5.78 -21.74
CA VAL A 337 1.40 5.19 -20.48
C VAL A 337 1.24 6.28 -19.44
N HIS A 338 0.04 6.41 -18.88
CA HIS A 338 -0.28 7.29 -17.77
C HIS A 338 -0.80 6.47 -16.58
N TRP A 339 -0.40 6.83 -15.36
CA TRP A 339 -0.93 6.24 -14.12
C TRP A 339 -1.43 7.34 -13.20
N ALA A 340 -2.58 7.10 -12.57
CA ALA A 340 -3.11 7.98 -11.54
C ALA A 340 -3.71 7.17 -10.38
N VAL A 341 -3.71 7.76 -9.19
CA VAL A 341 -4.31 7.21 -7.97
C VAL A 341 -5.09 8.32 -7.28
N VAL A 342 -6.29 8.02 -6.81
CA VAL A 342 -7.04 8.86 -5.85
C VAL A 342 -7.65 7.98 -4.77
N GLU A 343 -7.63 8.48 -3.54
CA GLU A 343 -8.40 7.95 -2.42
C GLU A 343 -9.24 9.09 -1.83
N VAL A 344 -10.53 8.86 -1.65
CA VAL A 344 -11.49 9.78 -1.03
C VAL A 344 -11.98 9.20 0.28
N ASN A 345 -11.79 9.97 1.36
CA ASN A 345 -12.15 9.60 2.72
C ASN A 345 -12.60 10.84 3.53
N GLU A 346 -12.83 10.65 4.84
CA GLU A 346 -13.46 11.64 5.70
C GLU A 346 -12.59 12.88 5.95
N GLU A 347 -11.27 12.74 5.90
CA GLU A 347 -10.32 13.86 6.04
C GLU A 347 -10.22 14.69 4.75
N GLY A 348 -10.32 14.06 3.58
CA GLY A 348 -10.04 14.73 2.30
C GLY A 348 -9.92 13.80 1.11
N SER A 349 -9.06 14.21 0.18
CA SER A 349 -8.43 13.34 -0.80
C SER A 349 -6.98 13.11 -0.39
N GLU A 350 -6.73 11.91 0.11
CA GLU A 350 -5.54 11.44 0.84
C GLU A 350 -5.16 12.17 2.16
N ALA A 351 -4.75 11.38 3.16
CA ALA A 351 -4.94 11.71 4.58
C ALA A 351 -3.65 11.93 5.40
N ALA A 352 -3.81 12.57 6.56
CA ALA A 352 -3.04 12.51 7.81
C ALA A 352 -2.97 13.90 8.48
N GLY A 353 -3.87 14.16 9.44
CA GLY A 353 -3.69 15.22 10.46
C GLY A 353 -4.94 16.02 10.81
N ALA A 354 -5.59 15.68 11.92
CA ALA A 354 -6.81 16.35 12.38
C ALA A 354 -6.55 17.45 13.44
N THR A 355 -7.35 18.51 13.41
CA THR A 355 -7.54 19.47 14.51
C THR A 355 -8.98 19.96 14.45
N ALA A 356 -9.70 19.94 15.58
CA ALA A 356 -11.12 20.29 15.66
C ALA A 356 -11.40 21.28 16.79
N VAL A 357 -12.29 22.24 16.52
CA VAL A 357 -12.82 23.19 17.50
C VAL A 357 -14.35 23.15 17.40
N ILE A 358 -15.04 23.15 18.55
CA ILE A 358 -16.50 22.95 18.65
C ILE A 358 -17.17 24.25 19.08
N PHE A 359 -18.30 24.59 18.44
CA PHE A 359 -19.31 25.51 18.98
C PHE A 359 -20.72 24.92 18.80
N GLN A 360 -21.69 25.45 19.55
CA GLN A 360 -22.97 24.77 19.79
C GLN A 360 -24.15 25.27 18.93
N THR A 361 -25.10 24.35 18.77
CA THR A 361 -26.53 24.49 18.47
C THR A 361 -27.12 25.89 18.24
N ASP A 362 -27.83 26.02 17.11
CA ASP A 362 -29.23 26.43 17.14
C ASP A 362 -30.01 25.62 16.08
N SER A 363 -31.34 25.79 15.96
CA SER A 363 -32.21 24.94 15.14
C SER A 363 -31.78 24.82 13.66
N LEU A 364 -31.40 23.62 13.22
CA LEU A 364 -30.88 23.37 11.87
C LEU A 364 -31.95 23.58 10.78
N PRO A 365 -31.59 24.23 9.65
CA PRO A 365 -32.37 24.17 8.42
C PRO A 365 -32.50 22.72 7.91
N VAL A 366 -33.58 22.41 7.21
CA VAL A 366 -33.66 21.18 6.41
C VAL A 366 -32.69 21.33 5.23
N GLY A 367 -31.67 20.48 5.17
CA GLY A 367 -30.69 20.50 4.09
C GLY A 367 -31.28 20.00 2.77
N THR A 368 -30.62 20.34 1.66
CA THR A 368 -30.93 19.73 0.36
C THR A 368 -30.19 18.39 0.28
N PRO A 369 -30.85 17.24 0.06
CA PRO A 369 -30.15 15.96 -0.03
C PRO A 369 -29.34 15.85 -1.32
N PHE A 370 -28.08 15.43 -1.20
CA PHE A 370 -27.19 15.04 -2.30
C PHE A 370 -26.58 13.67 -1.96
N VAL A 371 -27.16 12.61 -2.51
CA VAL A 371 -26.87 11.22 -2.15
C VAL A 371 -26.25 10.49 -3.32
N VAL A 372 -24.94 10.24 -3.26
CA VAL A 372 -24.16 9.61 -4.32
C VAL A 372 -24.32 8.09 -4.25
N ASP A 373 -25.53 7.59 -4.52
CA ASP A 373 -25.88 6.16 -4.49
C ASP A 373 -25.60 5.42 -5.82
N HIS A 374 -25.08 6.10 -6.84
CA HIS A 374 -24.89 5.53 -8.18
C HIS A 374 -23.80 6.27 -8.98
N PRO A 375 -23.38 5.76 -10.17
CA PRO A 375 -22.27 6.28 -10.96
C PRO A 375 -22.29 7.79 -11.25
N PHE A 376 -21.14 8.43 -11.12
CA PHE A 376 -20.97 9.88 -11.18
C PHE A 376 -19.66 10.28 -11.89
N LEU A 377 -19.60 11.53 -12.37
CA LEU A 377 -18.36 12.18 -12.76
C LEU A 377 -17.85 13.04 -11.61
N PHE A 378 -16.53 13.12 -11.41
CA PHE A 378 -15.91 14.05 -10.49
C PHE A 378 -14.66 14.70 -11.09
N ILE A 379 -14.40 15.95 -10.71
CA ILE A 379 -13.31 16.76 -11.23
C ILE A 379 -12.61 17.47 -10.07
N ILE A 380 -11.29 17.32 -9.97
CA ILE A 380 -10.45 18.08 -9.04
C ILE A 380 -9.79 19.22 -9.83
N HIS A 381 -10.07 20.47 -9.44
CA HIS A 381 -9.56 21.65 -10.14
C HIS A 381 -8.98 22.72 -9.21
N LYS A 382 -8.03 23.53 -9.72
CA LYS A 382 -7.54 24.75 -9.04
C LYS A 382 -8.51 25.90 -9.33
N ARG A 383 -9.18 26.40 -8.30
CA ARG A 383 -10.34 27.30 -8.41
C ARG A 383 -10.00 28.69 -8.98
N HIS A 384 -8.80 29.19 -8.68
CA HIS A 384 -8.35 30.51 -9.12
C HIS A 384 -7.89 30.57 -10.58
N THR A 385 -7.33 29.48 -11.12
CA THR A 385 -6.85 29.40 -12.51
C THR A 385 -7.83 28.68 -13.42
N GLY A 386 -8.64 27.77 -12.89
CA GLY A 386 -9.52 26.88 -13.64
C GLY A 386 -8.85 25.60 -14.12
N ASP A 387 -7.61 25.30 -13.71
CA ASP A 387 -6.86 24.11 -14.15
C ASP A 387 -7.54 22.82 -13.69
N ILE A 388 -7.97 21.99 -14.65
CA ILE A 388 -8.48 20.65 -14.40
C ILE A 388 -7.28 19.71 -14.16
N LEU A 389 -7.03 19.36 -12.90
CA LEU A 389 -5.90 18.52 -12.52
C LEU A 389 -6.21 17.05 -12.62
N PHE A 390 -7.42 16.63 -12.23
CA PHE A 390 -7.86 15.25 -12.35
C PHE A 390 -9.33 15.17 -12.77
N VAL A 391 -9.64 14.13 -13.55
CA VAL A 391 -10.99 13.81 -14.01
C VAL A 391 -11.24 12.34 -13.73
N GLY A 392 -12.40 12.04 -13.14
CA GLY A 392 -12.81 10.67 -12.89
C GLY A 392 -14.26 10.39 -13.25
N GLN A 393 -14.51 9.14 -13.64
CA GLN A 393 -15.83 8.52 -13.70
C GLN A 393 -15.84 7.34 -12.74
N ASN A 394 -16.60 7.45 -11.67
CA ASN A 394 -16.87 6.34 -10.75
C ASN A 394 -18.11 5.60 -11.26
N ARG A 395 -17.96 4.31 -11.55
CA ARG A 395 -19.01 3.35 -11.91
C ARG A 395 -19.22 2.26 -10.86
N ASP A 396 -18.16 1.98 -10.10
CA ASP A 396 -18.04 0.85 -9.20
C ASP A 396 -17.30 1.30 -7.93
N ASN A 397 -17.89 1.01 -6.77
CA ASN A 397 -17.31 1.29 -5.45
C ASN A 397 -16.78 0.03 -4.73
N MET A 398 -16.66 -1.09 -5.44
CA MET A 398 -15.79 -2.21 -5.12
C MET A 398 -14.45 -2.11 -5.88
N LYS A 399 -13.49 -2.95 -5.50
CA LYS A 399 -12.19 -3.06 -6.18
C LYS A 399 -12.39 -3.48 -7.65
N PRO A 400 -11.59 -2.97 -8.60
CA PRO A 400 -11.75 -3.28 -10.02
C PRO A 400 -11.44 -4.75 -10.36
N LEU A 401 -11.80 -5.13 -11.59
CA LEU A 401 -11.78 -6.48 -12.20
C LEU A 401 -12.85 -7.45 -11.69
N LEU A 402 -13.78 -7.83 -12.59
CA LEU A 402 -14.37 -9.18 -12.60
C LEU A 402 -15.01 -9.57 -13.95
N ALA A 403 -15.85 -8.71 -14.54
CA ALA A 403 -16.84 -9.16 -15.53
C ALA A 403 -16.48 -9.03 -17.03
N VAL A 404 -15.22 -8.71 -17.38
CA VAL A 404 -14.64 -9.06 -18.70
C VAL A 404 -13.88 -10.40 -18.60
N ALA A 405 -13.32 -10.71 -17.44
CA ALA A 405 -12.59 -11.95 -17.22
C ALA A 405 -13.49 -13.18 -17.36
N ALA A 406 -14.79 -13.08 -17.07
CA ALA A 406 -15.75 -14.19 -16.93
C ALA A 406 -15.71 -15.33 -17.98
N MET A 407 -15.30 -15.07 -19.24
CA MET A 407 -15.16 -16.12 -20.27
C MET A 407 -13.75 -16.71 -20.43
N LEU A 408 -12.70 -16.01 -20.00
CA LEU A 408 -11.33 -16.56 -19.86
C LEU A 408 -11.06 -17.11 -18.44
N ALA A 409 -11.86 -16.67 -17.47
CA ALA A 409 -11.75 -17.07 -16.08
C ALA A 409 -12.12 -18.54 -15.86
N LEU A 410 -12.94 -19.19 -16.69
CA LEU A 410 -13.35 -20.58 -16.40
C LEU A 410 -12.17 -21.57 -16.34
N SER A 411 -11.02 -21.25 -16.96
CA SER A 411 -9.74 -21.95 -16.74
C SER A 411 -8.89 -21.30 -15.65
N CYS A 412 -8.69 -19.97 -15.67
CA CYS A 412 -7.82 -19.29 -14.71
C CYS A 412 -8.33 -19.32 -13.25
N PHE A 413 -9.64 -19.36 -13.04
CA PHE A 413 -10.31 -19.42 -11.74
C PHE A 413 -10.16 -20.80 -11.10
N GLN A 414 -9.98 -21.88 -11.89
CA GLN A 414 -9.60 -23.19 -11.34
C GLN A 414 -8.18 -23.16 -10.76
N LEU A 415 -7.22 -22.52 -11.43
CA LEU A 415 -5.86 -22.34 -10.89
C LEU A 415 -5.86 -21.38 -9.67
N SER A 416 -6.52 -20.24 -9.75
CA SER A 416 -6.52 -19.24 -8.67
C SER A 416 -7.23 -19.73 -7.40
N LEU A 417 -8.31 -20.51 -7.52
CA LEU A 417 -8.90 -21.21 -6.37
C LEU A 417 -7.96 -22.27 -5.79
N CYS A 418 -7.25 -23.03 -6.64
CA CYS A 418 -6.26 -24.02 -6.21
C CYS A 418 -5.11 -23.37 -5.42
N GLN A 419 -4.57 -22.26 -5.92
CA GLN A 419 -3.53 -21.46 -5.25
C GLN A 419 -3.97 -20.93 -3.88
N THR A 420 -5.20 -20.40 -3.81
CA THR A 420 -5.74 -19.85 -2.56
C THR A 420 -6.04 -20.95 -1.53
N ASP A 421 -6.56 -22.10 -1.97
CA ASP A 421 -6.79 -23.29 -1.14
C ASP A 421 -5.47 -23.91 -0.64
N ASN A 422 -4.45 -23.96 -1.50
CA ASN A 422 -3.10 -24.40 -1.13
C ASN A 422 -2.43 -23.48 -0.10
N GLU A 423 -2.57 -22.14 -0.21
CA GLU A 423 -2.13 -21.23 0.85
C GLU A 423 -2.92 -21.43 2.15
N HIS A 424 -4.25 -21.54 2.10
CA HIS A 424 -5.05 -21.77 3.31
C HIS A 424 -4.69 -23.07 4.03
N LYS A 425 -4.39 -24.15 3.28
CA LYS A 425 -3.84 -25.40 3.85
C LYS A 425 -2.46 -25.18 4.47
N LEU A 426 -1.55 -24.48 3.79
CA LEU A 426 -0.21 -24.17 4.32
C LEU A 426 -0.31 -23.40 5.65
N ILE A 427 -1.18 -22.40 5.71
CA ILE A 427 -1.45 -21.61 6.93
C ILE A 427 -2.07 -22.48 8.03
N ALA A 428 -3.03 -23.35 7.71
CA ALA A 428 -3.62 -24.28 8.67
C ALA A 428 -2.58 -25.27 9.25
N ALA A 429 -1.69 -25.80 8.41
CA ALA A 429 -0.60 -26.67 8.80
C ALA A 429 0.43 -25.94 9.69
N ASN A 430 0.87 -24.74 9.28
CA ASN A 430 1.77 -23.89 10.07
C ASN A 430 1.18 -23.52 11.43
N ASN A 431 -0.12 -23.23 11.50
CA ASN A 431 -0.84 -22.97 12.75
C ASN A 431 -0.96 -24.22 13.64
N ALA A 432 -1.18 -25.41 13.07
CA ALA A 432 -1.19 -26.66 13.83
C ALA A 432 0.22 -26.97 14.39
N PHE A 433 1.25 -26.83 13.56
CA PHE A 433 2.66 -26.93 13.95
C PHE A 433 3.03 -25.92 15.04
N ALA A 434 2.52 -24.68 14.99
CA ALA A 434 2.69 -23.68 16.05
C ALA A 434 2.21 -24.18 17.42
N ILE A 435 1.00 -24.74 17.48
CA ILE A 435 0.43 -25.25 18.73
C ILE A 435 1.17 -26.51 19.21
N HIS A 436 1.61 -27.38 18.30
CA HIS A 436 2.45 -28.53 18.65
C HIS A 436 3.82 -28.11 19.22
N LEU A 437 4.47 -27.13 18.60
CA LEU A 437 5.75 -26.61 19.08
C LEU A 437 5.62 -25.90 20.44
N LEU A 438 4.60 -25.05 20.61
CA LEU A 438 4.32 -24.39 21.89
C LEU A 438 4.17 -25.39 23.06
N LYS A 439 3.62 -26.58 22.82
CA LYS A 439 3.52 -27.65 23.83
C LYS A 439 4.85 -28.31 24.19
N VAL A 440 5.75 -28.51 23.21
CA VAL A 440 7.07 -29.15 23.46
C VAL A 440 8.17 -28.16 23.81
N LEU A 441 7.94 -26.84 23.67
CA LEU A 441 8.81 -25.81 24.22
C LEU A 441 8.70 -25.78 25.76
N PRO A 442 9.83 -25.66 26.47
CA PRO A 442 9.87 -25.80 27.93
C PRO A 442 9.08 -24.69 28.63
N SER A 443 8.10 -25.10 29.44
CA SER A 443 7.58 -24.25 30.51
C SER A 443 8.46 -24.42 31.74
N LEU A 444 9.16 -23.36 32.12
CA LEU A 444 9.69 -23.21 33.47
C LEU A 444 8.95 -22.02 34.12
N PRO A 445 8.55 -22.10 35.40
CA PRO A 445 7.78 -21.01 36.06
C PRO A 445 8.48 -19.64 36.06
N ASN A 446 9.79 -19.63 35.85
CA ASN A 446 10.66 -18.44 35.79
C ASN A 446 11.13 -18.09 34.36
N GLU A 447 10.66 -18.78 33.30
CA GLU A 447 11.00 -18.48 31.91
C GLU A 447 9.78 -18.24 31.04
N ASN A 448 9.80 -17.14 30.28
CA ASN A 448 8.86 -16.90 29.20
C ASN A 448 9.19 -17.78 27.99
N VAL A 449 8.16 -18.18 27.25
CA VAL A 449 8.28 -18.79 25.92
C VAL A 449 7.92 -17.73 24.90
N PHE A 450 8.74 -17.53 23.87
CA PHE A 450 8.40 -16.69 22.72
C PHE A 450 9.14 -17.16 21.47
N PHE A 451 8.40 -17.31 20.37
CA PHE A 451 8.90 -17.78 19.10
C PHE A 451 7.97 -17.35 17.95
N SER A 452 8.45 -17.43 16.71
CA SER A 452 7.65 -17.22 15.50
C SER A 452 7.42 -18.54 14.77
N PRO A 453 6.21 -19.13 14.82
CA PRO A 453 5.91 -20.34 14.07
C PRO A 453 6.03 -20.14 12.56
N TYR A 454 5.55 -19.00 12.03
CA TYR A 454 5.71 -18.64 10.62
C TYR A 454 7.19 -18.74 10.17
N SER A 455 8.07 -17.99 10.85
CA SER A 455 9.51 -17.91 10.53
C SER A 455 10.19 -19.28 10.50
N LEU A 456 9.81 -20.14 11.45
CA LEU A 456 10.33 -21.49 11.55
C LEU A 456 9.80 -22.40 10.44
N SER A 457 8.49 -22.33 10.14
CA SER A 457 7.90 -23.04 9.00
C SER A 457 8.55 -22.63 7.68
N THR A 458 8.88 -21.35 7.48
CA THR A 458 9.58 -20.88 6.27
C THR A 458 11.02 -21.45 6.19
N ALA A 459 11.78 -21.45 7.29
CA ALA A 459 13.13 -22.02 7.33
C ALA A 459 13.15 -23.55 7.13
N LEU A 460 12.19 -24.26 7.73
CA LEU A 460 12.01 -25.70 7.51
C LEU A 460 11.45 -25.99 6.10
N GLY A 461 10.66 -25.09 5.52
CA GLY A 461 10.20 -25.13 4.13
C GLY A 461 11.35 -24.99 3.12
N MET A 462 12.28 -24.06 3.35
CA MET A 462 13.52 -23.97 2.57
C MET A 462 14.34 -25.27 2.66
N THR A 463 14.37 -25.91 3.84
CA THR A 463 15.03 -27.22 4.01
C THR A 463 14.30 -28.33 3.24
N LEU A 464 12.96 -28.35 3.30
CA LEU A 464 12.09 -29.34 2.66
C LEU A 464 12.29 -29.39 1.14
N MET A 465 12.42 -28.24 0.48
CA MET A 465 12.67 -28.19 -0.98
C MET A 465 13.98 -28.87 -1.40
N GLY A 466 14.95 -28.97 -0.49
CA GLY A 466 16.22 -29.68 -0.67
C GLY A 466 16.19 -31.16 -0.25
N ALA A 467 15.19 -31.57 0.54
CA ALA A 467 15.07 -32.91 1.09
C ALA A 467 14.46 -33.90 0.09
N ARG A 468 14.88 -35.18 0.17
CA ARG A 468 14.38 -36.29 -0.65
C ARG A 468 14.14 -37.52 0.23
N GLY A 469 13.46 -38.53 -0.33
CA GLY A 469 13.14 -39.79 0.35
C GLY A 469 12.50 -39.59 1.73
N ASP A 470 12.86 -40.44 2.68
CA ASP A 470 12.39 -40.39 4.06
C ASP A 470 12.59 -39.03 4.77
N THR A 471 13.60 -38.25 4.37
CA THR A 471 13.88 -36.93 4.98
C THR A 471 12.81 -35.92 4.57
N LEU A 472 12.33 -36.01 3.32
CA LEU A 472 11.19 -35.24 2.82
C LEU A 472 9.86 -35.69 3.47
N GLU A 473 9.71 -36.98 3.75
CA GLU A 473 8.53 -37.53 4.42
C GLU A 473 8.43 -37.08 5.88
N GLU A 474 9.51 -37.18 6.66
CA GLU A 474 9.56 -36.65 8.04
C GLU A 474 9.27 -35.15 8.09
N LEU A 475 9.85 -34.36 7.16
CA LEU A 475 9.60 -32.92 7.06
C LEU A 475 8.13 -32.60 6.74
N SER A 476 7.56 -33.27 5.74
CA SER A 476 6.16 -33.07 5.33
C SER A 476 5.16 -33.53 6.39
N GLN A 477 5.49 -34.58 7.16
CA GLN A 477 4.64 -35.08 8.25
C GLN A 477 4.70 -34.16 9.48
N ALA A 478 5.88 -33.76 9.94
CA ALA A 478 6.02 -32.97 11.18
C ALA A 478 5.50 -31.53 11.02
N LEU A 479 5.61 -30.95 9.82
CA LEU A 479 5.01 -29.65 9.49
C LEU A 479 3.49 -29.74 9.21
N GLY A 480 2.92 -30.95 9.14
CA GLY A 480 1.49 -31.19 8.93
C GLY A 480 1.02 -31.19 7.46
N TYR A 481 1.90 -30.91 6.49
CA TYR A 481 1.56 -30.82 5.07
C TYR A 481 0.99 -32.14 4.53
N SER A 482 1.56 -33.28 4.93
CA SER A 482 1.05 -34.61 4.55
C SER A 482 -0.39 -34.88 5.06
N ALA A 483 -0.80 -34.27 6.17
CA ALA A 483 -2.14 -34.45 6.73
C ALA A 483 -3.22 -33.66 5.97
N LEU A 484 -2.81 -32.65 5.19
CA LEU A 484 -3.68 -31.86 4.31
C LEU A 484 -3.52 -32.24 2.82
N SER A 485 -2.82 -33.34 2.53
CA SER A 485 -2.53 -33.85 1.19
C SER A 485 -1.82 -32.86 0.26
N LEU A 486 -1.01 -31.95 0.81
CA LEU A 486 -0.19 -31.02 0.02
C LEU A 486 1.01 -31.77 -0.60
N SER A 487 1.17 -31.71 -1.92
CA SER A 487 2.36 -32.19 -2.63
C SER A 487 3.52 -31.19 -2.54
N GLU A 488 4.74 -31.61 -2.90
CA GLU A 488 5.90 -30.70 -2.95
C GLU A 488 5.64 -29.47 -3.86
N SER A 489 4.89 -29.65 -4.95
CA SER A 489 4.41 -28.57 -5.82
C SER A 489 3.43 -27.64 -5.11
N ASP A 490 2.45 -28.17 -4.37
CA ASP A 490 1.47 -27.35 -3.64
C ASP A 490 2.14 -26.54 -2.51
N ILE A 491 3.08 -27.15 -1.78
CA ILE A 491 3.86 -26.48 -0.73
C ILE A 491 4.70 -25.34 -1.32
N ARG A 492 5.34 -25.59 -2.46
CA ARG A 492 6.17 -24.62 -3.19
C ARG A 492 5.36 -23.45 -3.75
N GLU A 493 4.18 -23.74 -4.31
CA GLU A 493 3.24 -22.73 -4.80
C GLU A 493 2.66 -21.90 -3.64
N ALA A 494 2.23 -22.55 -2.56
CA ALA A 494 1.68 -21.91 -1.38
C ALA A 494 2.68 -20.97 -0.69
N PHE A 495 3.95 -21.39 -0.52
CA PHE A 495 4.99 -20.51 0.04
C PHE A 495 5.27 -19.31 -0.87
N ALA A 496 5.29 -19.49 -2.19
CA ALA A 496 5.47 -18.39 -3.14
C ALA A 496 4.30 -17.38 -3.06
N HIS A 497 3.07 -17.87 -3.02
CA HIS A 497 1.86 -17.03 -2.89
C HIS A 497 1.84 -16.27 -1.56
N GLN A 498 2.10 -16.98 -0.45
CA GLN A 498 2.19 -16.43 0.90
C GLN A 498 3.27 -15.36 1.03
N ASN A 499 4.48 -15.62 0.51
CA ASN A 499 5.58 -14.65 0.51
C ASN A 499 5.19 -13.41 -0.32
N ASN A 500 4.61 -13.57 -1.51
CA ASN A 500 4.15 -12.45 -2.33
C ASN A 500 3.06 -11.62 -1.64
N ARG A 501 2.07 -12.25 -0.98
CA ARG A 501 1.05 -11.57 -0.16
C ARG A 501 1.67 -10.76 0.96
N LEU A 502 2.66 -11.33 1.68
CA LEU A 502 3.29 -10.66 2.81
C LEU A 502 4.18 -9.50 2.36
N GLN A 503 4.96 -9.65 1.29
CA GLN A 503 5.75 -8.54 0.70
C GLN A 503 4.86 -7.38 0.22
N ALA A 504 3.68 -7.68 -0.35
CA ALA A 504 2.73 -6.66 -0.79
C ALA A 504 2.10 -5.86 0.36
N HIS A 505 1.94 -6.45 1.55
CA HIS A 505 1.29 -5.81 2.70
C HIS A 505 2.27 -5.27 3.77
N ALA A 506 3.54 -5.69 3.75
CA ALA A 506 4.52 -5.45 4.81
C ALA A 506 4.60 -3.98 5.29
N ARG A 507 4.54 -3.04 4.34
CA ARG A 507 4.72 -1.60 4.59
C ARG A 507 3.46 -0.86 5.02
N GLN A 508 2.29 -1.50 5.00
CA GLN A 508 1.05 -0.93 5.54
C GLN A 508 0.82 -1.37 6.99
N ALA A 509 1.14 -2.63 7.29
CA ALA A 509 0.68 -3.30 8.50
C ALA A 509 1.78 -3.55 9.56
N GLY A 510 3.02 -3.11 9.31
CA GLY A 510 4.11 -3.16 10.29
C GLY A 510 4.69 -4.56 10.54
N LEU A 511 4.47 -5.50 9.63
CA LEU A 511 5.05 -6.84 9.65
C LEU A 511 6.07 -6.96 8.51
N GLU A 512 7.32 -7.26 8.84
CA GLU A 512 8.40 -7.38 7.85
C GLU A 512 9.00 -8.79 7.91
N VAL A 513 9.20 -9.41 6.74
CA VAL A 513 9.74 -10.76 6.58
C VAL A 513 10.90 -10.72 5.59
N ALA A 514 12.03 -11.31 5.97
CA ALA A 514 13.20 -11.48 5.12
C ALA A 514 13.73 -12.92 5.24
N ASN A 515 14.00 -13.55 4.10
CA ASN A 515 14.62 -14.88 4.01
C ASN A 515 16.06 -14.75 3.49
N SER A 516 16.92 -15.68 3.89
CA SER A 516 18.31 -15.73 3.41
C SER A 516 18.93 -17.12 3.59
N ALA A 517 19.99 -17.38 2.83
CA ALA A 517 20.86 -18.53 3.03
C ALA A 517 22.33 -18.08 2.96
N ALA A 518 23.12 -18.44 3.97
CA ALA A 518 24.57 -18.27 3.96
C ALA A 518 25.24 -19.59 3.57
N VAL A 519 25.97 -19.61 2.46
CA VAL A 519 26.61 -20.80 1.86
C VAL A 519 28.11 -20.78 2.14
N GLN A 520 28.72 -21.92 2.43
CA GLN A 520 30.19 -22.02 2.51
C GLN A 520 30.83 -21.65 1.17
N ASP A 521 31.81 -20.76 1.17
CA ASP A 521 32.51 -20.43 -0.07
C ASP A 521 33.23 -21.66 -0.66
N GLY A 522 33.12 -21.82 -1.99
CA GLY A 522 33.53 -23.02 -2.71
C GLY A 522 32.62 -24.26 -2.54
N PHE A 523 31.50 -24.18 -1.81
CA PHE A 523 30.53 -25.27 -1.69
C PHE A 523 29.52 -25.28 -2.83
N ASN A 524 29.34 -26.44 -3.47
CA ASN A 524 28.45 -26.58 -4.63
C ASN A 524 26.99 -26.81 -4.21
N VAL A 525 26.16 -25.79 -4.37
CA VAL A 525 24.70 -25.87 -4.33
C VAL A 525 24.18 -25.89 -5.77
N ILE A 526 23.14 -26.67 -6.06
CA ILE A 526 22.61 -26.84 -7.42
C ILE A 526 21.68 -25.69 -7.83
N ASP A 527 21.73 -25.31 -9.11
CA ASP A 527 21.00 -24.15 -9.67
C ASP A 527 19.50 -24.19 -9.35
N SER A 528 18.86 -25.35 -9.48
CA SER A 528 17.42 -25.51 -9.20
C SER A 528 17.05 -25.31 -7.72
N TYR A 529 18.01 -25.41 -6.80
CA TYR A 529 17.79 -25.06 -5.39
C TYR A 529 17.97 -23.55 -5.16
N TYR A 530 18.96 -22.90 -5.81
CA TYR A 530 19.04 -21.43 -5.84
C TYR A 530 17.77 -20.81 -6.44
N ASP A 531 17.28 -21.33 -7.57
CA ASP A 531 16.03 -20.89 -8.19
C ASP A 531 14.85 -21.06 -7.23
N THR A 532 14.82 -22.13 -6.43
CA THR A 532 13.76 -22.34 -5.43
C THR A 532 13.86 -21.33 -4.30
N LEU A 533 15.06 -21.11 -3.74
CA LEU A 533 15.28 -20.12 -2.68
C LEU A 533 14.89 -18.71 -3.13
N ASN A 534 15.24 -18.33 -4.36
CA ASN A 534 14.90 -17.04 -4.94
C ASN A 534 13.40 -16.91 -5.23
N HIS A 535 12.82 -17.77 -6.08
CA HIS A 535 11.46 -17.58 -6.58
C HIS A 535 10.35 -17.98 -5.60
N THR A 536 10.60 -18.93 -4.69
CA THR A 536 9.59 -19.36 -3.69
C THR A 536 9.68 -18.56 -2.40
N PHE A 537 10.88 -18.18 -1.95
CA PHE A 537 11.08 -17.56 -0.63
C PHE A 537 11.61 -16.12 -0.69
N ASN A 538 11.97 -15.58 -1.87
CA ASN A 538 12.69 -14.32 -2.01
C ASN A 538 13.95 -14.29 -1.09
N ALA A 539 14.63 -15.42 -0.97
CA ALA A 539 15.74 -15.59 -0.04
C ALA A 539 17.04 -15.05 -0.64
N HIS A 540 17.65 -14.06 0.03
CA HIS A 540 18.95 -13.55 -0.39
C HIS A 540 20.05 -14.56 -0.05
N VAL A 541 20.66 -15.17 -1.07
CA VAL A 541 21.73 -16.16 -0.89
C VAL A 541 23.10 -15.50 -1.06
N PHE A 542 24.02 -15.74 -0.13
CA PHE A 542 25.38 -15.19 -0.16
C PHE A 542 26.44 -16.19 0.36
N ASN A 543 27.68 -16.04 -0.11
CA ASN A 543 28.81 -16.88 0.31
C ASN A 543 29.53 -16.31 1.53
N VAL A 544 29.96 -17.18 2.44
CA VAL A 544 30.86 -16.89 3.57
C VAL A 544 31.80 -18.07 3.79
N ASP A 545 33.00 -17.83 4.34
CA ASP A 545 33.94 -18.92 4.64
C ASP A 545 33.89 -19.33 6.12
N PHE A 546 33.08 -20.34 6.44
CA PHE A 546 33.05 -20.96 7.77
C PHE A 546 34.33 -21.76 8.08
N GLN A 547 35.01 -22.31 7.06
CA GLN A 547 36.19 -23.16 7.25
C GLN A 547 37.41 -22.39 7.74
N SER A 548 37.77 -21.28 7.08
CA SER A 548 39.00 -20.53 7.38
C SER A 548 38.75 -19.16 8.01
N HIS A 549 37.55 -18.59 7.89
CA HIS A 549 37.21 -17.24 8.35
C HIS A 549 35.91 -17.19 9.18
N GLY A 550 35.63 -18.23 9.98
CA GLY A 550 34.34 -18.43 10.67
C GLY A 550 33.83 -17.25 11.52
N GLN A 551 34.71 -16.42 12.09
CA GLN A 551 34.29 -15.18 12.75
C GLN A 551 33.73 -14.14 11.77
N GLN A 552 34.40 -13.93 10.63
CA GLN A 552 33.93 -13.03 9.57
C GLN A 552 32.62 -13.55 8.95
N ALA A 553 32.47 -14.87 8.79
CA ALA A 553 31.22 -15.50 8.37
C ALA A 553 30.07 -15.18 9.34
N VAL A 554 30.29 -15.35 10.64
CA VAL A 554 29.31 -15.02 11.70
C VAL A 554 29.03 -13.52 11.79
N ASP A 555 30.02 -12.65 11.64
CA ASP A 555 29.79 -11.20 11.64
C ASP A 555 29.02 -10.74 10.38
N THR A 556 29.22 -11.39 9.23
CA THR A 556 28.45 -11.13 8.00
C THR A 556 26.99 -11.56 8.15
N ILE A 557 26.76 -12.73 8.76
CA ILE A 557 25.41 -13.22 9.09
C ILE A 557 24.72 -12.32 10.10
N ASN A 558 25.42 -11.90 11.16
CA ASN A 558 24.88 -10.99 12.17
C ASN A 558 24.51 -9.64 11.57
N GLU A 559 25.32 -9.08 10.67
CA GLU A 559 25.02 -7.82 9.99
C GLU A 559 23.77 -7.96 9.08
N TRP A 560 23.61 -9.09 8.36
CA TRP A 560 22.38 -9.37 7.63
C TRP A 560 21.15 -9.44 8.55
N VAL A 561 21.22 -10.20 9.66
CA VAL A 561 20.14 -10.28 10.65
C VAL A 561 19.81 -8.91 11.24
N LYS A 562 20.82 -8.11 11.53
CA LYS A 562 20.67 -6.77 12.11
C LYS A 562 19.99 -5.81 11.14
N GLN A 563 20.35 -5.84 9.85
CA GLN A 563 19.68 -5.05 8.82
C GLN A 563 18.23 -5.52 8.60
N ALA A 564 18.03 -6.84 8.44
CA ALA A 564 16.72 -7.46 8.24
C ALA A 564 15.75 -7.30 9.43
N THR A 565 16.25 -6.94 10.61
CA THR A 565 15.44 -6.68 11.82
C THR A 565 15.48 -5.21 12.24
N HIS A 566 15.88 -4.27 11.38
CA HIS A 566 15.96 -2.84 11.69
C HIS A 566 16.70 -2.51 13.00
N ASN A 567 17.82 -3.21 13.26
CA ASN A 567 18.65 -3.15 14.46
C ASN A 567 17.96 -3.65 15.75
N LYS A 568 16.92 -4.49 15.65
CA LYS A 568 16.25 -5.10 16.81
C LYS A 568 16.88 -6.41 17.27
N ILE A 569 17.58 -7.12 16.39
CA ILE A 569 18.40 -8.27 16.74
C ILE A 569 19.86 -7.95 16.35
N ASP A 570 20.66 -7.51 17.33
CA ASP A 570 22.07 -7.14 17.12
C ASP A 570 22.95 -8.32 16.68
N LYS A 571 22.69 -9.53 17.19
CA LYS A 571 23.38 -10.78 16.83
C LYS A 571 22.44 -11.98 16.94
N LEU A 572 22.53 -12.89 15.98
CA LEU A 572 21.97 -14.25 16.05
C LEU A 572 23.00 -15.23 16.63
N PHE A 573 24.27 -15.11 16.19
CA PHE A 573 25.38 -15.96 16.62
C PHE A 573 26.41 -15.13 17.41
N HIS A 574 26.80 -15.59 18.60
CA HIS A 574 27.77 -14.90 19.46
C HIS A 574 29.20 -15.41 19.28
N GLU A 575 29.37 -16.64 18.79
CA GLU A 575 30.65 -17.31 18.55
C GLU A 575 30.68 -17.86 17.10
N PRO A 576 31.86 -18.12 16.51
CA PRO A 576 31.98 -18.78 15.20
C PRO A 576 31.24 -20.13 15.14
N LEU A 577 30.65 -20.43 13.98
CA LEU A 577 30.07 -21.76 13.71
C LEU A 577 31.17 -22.80 13.43
N ASP A 578 30.83 -24.08 13.64
CA ASP A 578 31.73 -25.21 13.39
C ASP A 578 32.25 -25.21 11.95
N THR A 579 33.54 -25.53 11.76
CA THR A 579 34.20 -25.48 10.45
C THR A 579 33.68 -26.48 9.41
N ASP A 580 32.83 -27.43 9.81
CA ASP A 580 32.13 -28.34 8.91
C ASP A 580 30.77 -27.79 8.42
N THR A 581 30.31 -26.65 8.93
CA THR A 581 29.13 -25.91 8.45
C THR A 581 29.22 -25.61 6.94
N ARG A 582 28.14 -25.86 6.20
CA ARG A 582 28.08 -25.63 4.73
C ARG A 582 26.94 -24.73 4.27
N LEU A 583 25.87 -24.64 5.05
CA LEU A 583 24.66 -23.89 4.74
C LEU A 583 23.99 -23.47 6.05
N VAL A 584 23.60 -22.21 6.15
CA VAL A 584 22.76 -21.67 7.23
C VAL A 584 21.53 -21.04 6.59
N LEU A 585 20.37 -21.68 6.75
CA LEU A 585 19.08 -21.16 6.28
C LEU A 585 18.46 -20.26 7.35
N MET A 586 17.99 -19.09 6.96
CA MET A 586 17.57 -18.03 7.88
C MET A 586 16.27 -17.38 7.45
N ASN A 587 15.38 -17.17 8.42
CA ASN A 587 14.26 -16.25 8.31
C ASN A 587 14.36 -15.22 9.45
N ALA A 588 14.26 -13.95 9.11
CA ALA A 588 14.05 -12.87 10.05
C ALA A 588 12.62 -12.34 9.88
N ILE A 589 11.93 -12.12 11.01
CA ILE A 589 10.61 -11.53 11.05
C ILE A 589 10.56 -10.46 12.15
N LEU A 590 10.05 -9.29 11.81
CA LEU A 590 9.87 -8.16 12.70
C LEU A 590 8.39 -7.75 12.69
N PHE A 591 7.85 -7.43 13.87
CA PHE A 591 6.49 -6.90 13.98
C PHE A 591 6.45 -5.66 14.87
N LYS A 592 5.84 -4.59 14.33
CA LYS A 592 5.64 -3.30 14.99
C LYS A 592 4.24 -2.74 14.70
N GLY A 593 3.23 -3.22 15.43
CA GLY A 593 1.87 -2.69 15.36
C GLY A 593 1.53 -1.75 16.52
N PHE A 594 0.98 -0.58 16.23
CA PHE A 594 0.38 0.30 17.24
C PHE A 594 -1.01 -0.23 17.64
N TRP A 595 -1.44 -0.13 18.89
CA TRP A 595 -2.80 -0.52 19.28
C TRP A 595 -3.85 0.34 18.55
N GLU A 596 -4.93 -0.28 18.07
CA GLU A 596 -6.10 0.44 17.52
C GLU A 596 -6.67 1.40 18.58
N ARG A 597 -6.67 0.95 19.85
CA ARG A 597 -6.88 1.80 21.03
C ARG A 597 -5.70 1.69 21.99
N GLN A 598 -4.84 2.69 21.97
CA GLN A 598 -3.72 2.84 22.90
C GLN A 598 -4.20 2.97 24.36
N PHE A 599 -3.36 2.50 25.28
CA PHE A 599 -3.52 2.70 26.71
C PHE A 599 -3.04 4.12 27.08
N ASP A 600 -3.50 4.63 28.22
CA ASP A 600 -3.08 5.95 28.71
C ASP A 600 -1.88 5.77 29.67
N PRO A 601 -0.66 6.28 29.35
CA PRO A 601 0.50 6.13 30.22
C PRO A 601 0.34 6.76 31.60
N SER A 602 -0.60 7.69 31.78
CA SER A 602 -0.94 8.26 33.11
C SER A 602 -1.80 7.32 33.97
N GLN A 603 -2.32 6.23 33.37
CA GLN A 603 -3.09 5.18 34.04
C GLN A 603 -2.29 3.88 34.20
N THR A 604 -1.06 3.80 33.67
CA THR A 604 -0.09 2.74 33.99
C THR A 604 0.35 2.88 35.45
N THR A 605 0.16 1.83 36.25
CA THR A 605 0.57 1.82 37.67
C THR A 605 1.13 0.45 38.08
N LYS A 606 1.77 0.38 39.26
CA LYS A 606 2.33 -0.87 39.77
C LYS A 606 1.24 -1.80 40.30
N HIS A 607 1.04 -2.92 39.64
CA HIS A 607 0.20 -4.03 40.12
C HIS A 607 1.07 -5.28 40.37
N VAL A 608 0.58 -6.19 41.21
CA VAL A 608 1.25 -7.48 41.42
C VAL A 608 0.94 -8.41 40.26
N PHE A 609 1.97 -8.97 39.64
CA PHE A 609 1.88 -10.12 38.75
C PHE A 609 2.49 -11.35 39.45
N TYR A 610 1.80 -12.49 39.43
CA TYR A 610 2.22 -13.72 40.11
C TYR A 610 3.10 -14.56 39.19
N ASN A 611 4.42 -14.30 39.20
CA ASN A 611 5.40 -15.07 38.45
C ASN A 611 5.25 -16.58 38.75
N GLY A 612 5.15 -17.41 37.70
CA GLY A 612 4.89 -18.84 37.81
C GLY A 612 3.54 -19.20 38.46
N GLY A 613 2.58 -18.28 38.50
CA GLY A 613 1.30 -18.41 39.20
C GLY A 613 1.35 -18.17 40.71
N VAL A 614 2.55 -18.03 41.29
CA VAL A 614 2.76 -18.08 42.76
C VAL A 614 3.49 -16.84 43.31
N GLN A 615 4.58 -16.40 42.68
CA GLN A 615 5.45 -15.36 43.24
C GLN A 615 5.01 -13.96 42.80
N GLY A 616 4.33 -13.22 43.68
CA GLY A 616 3.90 -11.84 43.41
C GLY A 616 5.07 -10.85 43.26
N THR A 617 5.22 -10.28 42.06
CA THR A 617 6.20 -9.24 41.69
C THR A 617 5.46 -7.95 41.28
N PRO A 618 5.83 -6.74 41.78
CA PRO A 618 5.22 -5.48 41.34
C PRO A 618 5.71 -5.02 39.95
N VAL A 619 4.88 -5.17 38.93
CA VAL A 619 5.17 -4.84 37.52
C VAL A 619 4.37 -3.60 37.07
N ASP A 620 4.82 -2.94 36.00
CA ASP A 620 4.05 -1.83 35.41
C ASP A 620 2.90 -2.39 34.58
N THR A 621 1.67 -2.17 35.05
CA THR A 621 0.45 -2.65 34.41
C THR A 621 -0.32 -1.47 33.84
N MET A 622 -0.49 -1.48 32.52
CA MET A 622 -1.24 -0.48 31.78
C MET A 622 -2.74 -0.80 31.81
N PHE A 623 -3.55 0.25 31.93
CA PHE A 623 -5.00 0.14 32.12
C PHE A 623 -5.79 0.79 30.97
N LEU A 624 -6.83 0.11 30.49
CA LEU A 624 -7.72 0.60 29.44
C LEU A 624 -9.16 0.15 29.69
N ARG A 625 -10.11 1.08 29.55
CA ARG A 625 -11.54 0.78 29.41
C ARG A 625 -11.96 1.02 27.96
N HIS A 626 -12.39 -0.02 27.27
CA HIS A 626 -12.76 0.03 25.87
C HIS A 626 -13.83 -1.01 25.52
N THR A 627 -14.39 -0.94 24.32
CA THR A 627 -15.27 -1.97 23.75
C THR A 627 -14.45 -2.73 22.72
N THR A 628 -14.13 -3.99 22.99
CA THR A 628 -13.47 -4.87 22.02
C THR A 628 -13.99 -6.30 22.17
N LYS A 629 -13.58 -7.19 21.27
CA LYS A 629 -13.85 -8.62 21.30
C LYS A 629 -13.30 -9.27 22.57
N ARG A 630 -14.20 -9.81 23.39
CA ARG A 630 -13.87 -10.62 24.57
C ARG A 630 -14.85 -11.76 24.76
N GLY A 631 -14.44 -12.76 25.53
CA GLY A 631 -15.27 -13.91 25.88
C GLY A 631 -14.67 -14.76 26.98
N PHE A 632 -15.34 -15.87 27.26
CA PHE A 632 -14.83 -16.97 28.07
C PHE A 632 -14.89 -18.25 27.22
N SER A 633 -13.82 -19.02 27.21
CA SER A 633 -13.74 -20.30 26.50
C SER A 633 -13.85 -21.42 27.53
N GLU A 634 -14.98 -22.12 27.54
CA GLU A 634 -15.19 -23.30 28.39
C GLU A 634 -14.21 -24.43 28.03
N GLU A 635 -13.87 -24.59 26.74
CA GLU A 635 -12.93 -25.62 26.24
C GLU A 635 -11.46 -25.42 26.68
N LEU A 636 -11.13 -24.20 27.11
CA LEU A 636 -9.82 -23.77 27.59
C LEU A 636 -9.84 -23.29 29.06
N GLN A 637 -11.00 -23.28 29.73
CA GLN A 637 -11.19 -22.71 31.08
C GLN A 637 -10.48 -21.35 31.25
N SER A 638 -10.68 -20.45 30.27
CA SER A 638 -9.89 -19.24 30.11
C SER A 638 -10.74 -18.05 29.64
N LYS A 639 -10.44 -16.87 30.17
CA LYS A 639 -10.86 -15.59 29.59
C LYS A 639 -10.05 -15.34 28.32
N VAL A 640 -10.70 -14.85 27.26
CA VAL A 640 -10.05 -14.56 25.99
C VAL A 640 -10.39 -13.14 25.52
N LEU A 641 -9.37 -12.45 25.00
CA LEU A 641 -9.41 -11.04 24.59
C LEU A 641 -8.67 -10.90 23.25
N GLU A 642 -9.29 -10.23 22.27
CA GLU A 642 -8.61 -9.83 21.02
C GLU A 642 -8.40 -8.32 21.02
N LEU A 643 -7.13 -7.91 20.95
CA LEU A 643 -6.68 -6.52 20.85
C LEU A 643 -6.22 -6.23 19.42
N PRO A 644 -6.99 -5.48 18.63
CA PRO A 644 -6.60 -5.13 17.26
C PRO A 644 -5.48 -4.09 17.24
N TYR A 645 -4.65 -4.17 16.20
CA TYR A 645 -3.67 -3.14 15.89
C TYR A 645 -4.26 -2.13 14.89
N ARG A 646 -3.85 -0.86 15.00
CA ARG A 646 -4.26 0.23 14.13
C ARG A 646 -3.74 0.00 12.71
N ASP A 647 -4.44 0.57 11.73
CA ASP A 647 -4.03 0.65 10.31
C ASP A 647 -3.66 -0.71 9.65
N SER A 648 -4.08 -1.84 10.23
CA SER A 648 -3.61 -3.18 9.86
C SER A 648 -4.67 -4.26 10.10
N ASP A 649 -4.55 -5.40 9.42
CA ASP A 649 -5.40 -6.57 9.67
C ASP A 649 -4.98 -7.37 10.90
N TYR A 650 -3.94 -6.97 11.64
CA TYR A 650 -3.38 -7.77 12.73
C TYR A 650 -4.10 -7.59 14.07
N SER A 651 -3.95 -8.59 14.95
CA SER A 651 -4.38 -8.51 16.35
C SER A 651 -3.48 -9.32 17.28
N MET A 652 -3.44 -8.94 18.56
CA MET A 652 -2.99 -9.83 19.65
C MET A 652 -4.20 -10.50 20.30
N VAL A 653 -4.23 -11.83 20.28
CA VAL A 653 -5.17 -12.63 21.09
C VAL A 653 -4.46 -13.04 22.37
N ILE A 654 -5.11 -12.81 23.52
CA ILE A 654 -4.61 -13.18 24.84
C ILE A 654 -5.56 -14.23 25.44
N VAL A 655 -5.01 -15.35 25.88
CA VAL A 655 -5.71 -16.44 26.58
C VAL A 655 -5.20 -16.49 28.01
N LEU A 656 -6.04 -16.04 28.93
CA LEU A 656 -5.77 -15.92 30.36
C LEU A 656 -6.59 -16.97 31.12
N PRO A 657 -5.96 -17.94 31.80
CA PRO A 657 -6.66 -18.93 32.63
C PRO A 657 -7.54 -18.30 33.72
N GLU A 658 -8.39 -19.11 34.37
CA GLU A 658 -9.02 -18.68 35.64
C GLU A 658 -8.12 -18.95 36.86
N GLU A 659 -7.42 -20.09 36.85
CA GLU A 659 -6.48 -20.48 37.92
C GLU A 659 -5.06 -19.95 37.62
N ARG A 660 -4.39 -19.40 38.63
CA ARG A 660 -3.14 -18.65 38.44
C ARG A 660 -1.96 -19.47 37.90
N ASP A 661 -1.91 -20.76 38.22
CA ASP A 661 -0.95 -21.74 37.71
C ASP A 661 -1.48 -22.55 36.52
N GLY A 662 -2.71 -22.27 36.07
CA GLY A 662 -3.42 -23.03 35.04
C GLY A 662 -2.84 -22.94 33.62
N VAL A 663 -1.91 -22.02 33.34
CA VAL A 663 -1.40 -21.74 31.98
C VAL A 663 -0.85 -22.99 31.27
N ASP A 664 -0.18 -23.88 32.01
CA ASP A 664 0.37 -25.11 31.44
C ASP A 664 -0.70 -26.18 31.21
N ALA A 665 -1.75 -26.23 32.04
CA ALA A 665 -2.91 -27.07 31.78
C ALA A 665 -3.64 -26.62 30.52
N VAL A 666 -3.85 -25.29 30.36
CA VAL A 666 -4.39 -24.68 29.13
C VAL A 666 -3.52 -25.04 27.93
N LYS A 667 -2.19 -24.89 28.05
CA LYS A 667 -1.24 -25.23 26.98
C LYS A 667 -1.34 -26.68 26.55
N GLN A 668 -1.48 -27.64 27.48
CA GLN A 668 -1.64 -29.05 27.12
C GLN A 668 -2.97 -29.34 26.42
N VAL A 669 -4.10 -28.74 26.85
CA VAL A 669 -5.42 -28.99 26.24
C VAL A 669 -5.72 -28.18 24.98
N LEU A 670 -4.88 -27.19 24.64
CA LEU A 670 -5.01 -26.32 23.47
C LEU A 670 -4.90 -27.09 22.15
N THR A 671 -5.74 -26.77 21.17
CA THR A 671 -5.58 -27.13 19.75
C THR A 671 -5.83 -25.90 18.90
N ILE A 672 -5.45 -25.93 17.62
CA ILE A 672 -5.78 -24.82 16.70
C ILE A 672 -7.30 -24.67 16.55
N ASP A 673 -8.06 -25.77 16.55
CA ASP A 673 -9.53 -25.73 16.50
C ASP A 673 -10.12 -25.02 17.73
N LYS A 674 -9.69 -25.38 18.93
CA LYS A 674 -10.12 -24.72 20.18
C LYS A 674 -9.76 -23.24 20.21
N LEU A 675 -8.58 -22.88 19.70
CA LEU A 675 -8.16 -21.47 19.61
C LEU A 675 -9.08 -20.71 18.63
N ASN A 676 -9.38 -21.29 17.48
CA ASN A 676 -10.29 -20.71 16.50
C ASN A 676 -11.74 -20.62 17.02
N ILE A 677 -12.23 -21.62 17.75
CA ILE A 677 -13.54 -21.60 18.43
C ILE A 677 -13.57 -20.51 19.51
N ALA A 678 -12.51 -20.39 20.31
CA ALA A 678 -12.38 -19.34 21.34
C ALA A 678 -12.33 -17.93 20.74
N ILE A 679 -11.69 -17.74 19.59
CA ILE A 679 -11.64 -16.45 18.86
C ILE A 679 -12.97 -16.15 18.15
N GLY A 680 -13.60 -17.16 17.54
CA GLY A 680 -14.87 -17.04 16.82
C GLY A 680 -16.08 -16.79 17.72
N SER A 681 -15.98 -17.13 19.01
CA SER A 681 -17.02 -16.89 20.02
C SER A 681 -16.86 -15.56 20.78
N LEU A 682 -15.82 -14.76 20.48
CA LEU A 682 -15.64 -13.44 21.11
C LEU A 682 -16.70 -12.45 20.66
N ASN A 683 -17.31 -11.76 21.63
CA ASN A 683 -18.31 -10.73 21.39
C ASN A 683 -17.71 -9.35 21.66
N SER A 684 -18.00 -8.36 20.80
CA SER A 684 -17.54 -6.98 21.00
C SER A 684 -18.35 -6.32 22.11
N ALA A 685 -17.72 -6.06 23.26
CA ALA A 685 -18.41 -5.56 24.45
C ALA A 685 -17.45 -4.80 25.39
N PRO A 686 -17.98 -3.90 26.26
CA PRO A 686 -17.16 -3.18 27.23
C PRO A 686 -16.33 -4.10 28.15
N VAL A 687 -15.06 -3.77 28.29
CA VAL A 687 -14.05 -4.50 29.07
C VAL A 687 -13.15 -3.50 29.82
N ALA A 688 -12.72 -3.87 31.03
CA ALA A 688 -11.64 -3.19 31.74
C ALA A 688 -10.42 -4.10 31.67
N ILE A 689 -9.42 -3.66 30.91
CA ILE A 689 -8.19 -4.38 30.60
C ILE A 689 -7.11 -3.85 31.54
N SER A 690 -6.48 -4.76 32.29
CA SER A 690 -5.22 -4.51 33.01
C SER A 690 -4.20 -5.51 32.45
N LEU A 691 -3.21 -5.02 31.72
CA LEU A 691 -2.21 -5.83 31.03
C LEU A 691 -0.80 -5.36 31.44
N PRO A 692 0.11 -6.23 31.88
CA PRO A 692 1.49 -5.85 32.14
C PRO A 692 2.20 -5.34 30.88
N LYS A 693 3.11 -4.40 31.07
CA LYS A 693 4.15 -4.07 30.07
C LYS A 693 5.24 -5.13 30.16
N PHE A 694 5.71 -5.64 29.02
CA PHE A 694 6.72 -6.69 29.02
C PHE A 694 7.63 -6.64 27.79
N LYS A 695 8.86 -7.12 27.95
CA LYS A 695 9.79 -7.37 26.84
C LYS A 695 10.32 -8.78 26.93
N ILE A 696 10.32 -9.50 25.82
CA ILE A 696 10.93 -10.82 25.69
C ILE A 696 11.88 -10.77 24.50
N ASP A 697 13.12 -11.18 24.72
CA ASP A 697 14.12 -11.46 23.69
C ASP A 697 14.65 -12.86 24.00
N LYS A 698 14.37 -13.83 23.13
CA LYS A 698 14.75 -15.24 23.35
C LYS A 698 15.32 -15.85 22.09
N LEU A 699 16.53 -16.39 22.22
CA LEU A 699 17.13 -17.33 21.27
C LEU A 699 16.71 -18.75 21.68
N ASN A 700 16.06 -19.47 20.78
CA ASN A 700 15.63 -20.84 20.95
C ASN A 700 16.45 -21.76 20.03
N PRO A 701 17.31 -22.65 20.56
CA PRO A 701 17.83 -23.80 19.81
C PRO A 701 16.75 -24.89 19.77
N LEU A 702 16.35 -25.32 18.58
CA LEU A 702 15.12 -26.10 18.38
C LEU A 702 15.35 -27.56 17.99
N LYS A 703 16.58 -28.00 17.67
CA LYS A 703 16.86 -29.39 17.25
C LYS A 703 16.27 -30.46 18.16
N SER A 704 16.36 -30.28 19.48
CA SER A 704 15.77 -31.21 20.45
C SER A 704 14.23 -31.25 20.39
N ASN A 705 13.57 -30.09 20.32
CA ASN A 705 12.11 -29.96 20.25
C ASN A 705 11.57 -30.46 18.90
N LEU A 706 12.26 -30.19 17.80
CA LEU A 706 11.96 -30.71 16.46
C LEU A 706 12.15 -32.24 16.39
N THR A 707 13.18 -32.78 17.05
CA THR A 707 13.37 -34.24 17.23
C THR A 707 12.22 -34.89 18.00
N HIS A 708 11.64 -34.18 18.97
CA HIS A 708 10.44 -34.63 19.69
C HIS A 708 9.17 -34.56 18.84
N LEU A 709 9.09 -33.63 17.88
CA LEU A 709 8.00 -33.54 16.89
C LEU A 709 8.14 -34.51 15.70
N GLY A 710 9.23 -35.29 15.65
CA GLY A 710 9.42 -36.37 14.66
C GLY A 710 10.55 -36.14 13.65
N LEU A 711 11.10 -34.93 13.58
CA LEU A 711 12.19 -34.59 12.64
C LEU A 711 13.52 -35.19 13.13
N ARG A 712 13.96 -36.30 12.52
CA ARG A 712 15.16 -37.05 12.98
C ARG A 712 16.23 -37.09 11.90
N LYS A 713 15.89 -37.59 10.72
CA LYS A 713 16.86 -37.91 9.66
C LYS A 713 17.63 -36.68 9.20
N MET A 714 16.95 -35.54 9.08
CA MET A 714 17.56 -34.24 8.71
C MET A 714 18.74 -33.82 9.61
N PHE A 715 18.82 -34.31 10.85
CA PHE A 715 19.83 -33.93 11.85
C PHE A 715 21.03 -34.88 11.95
N GLY A 716 21.09 -35.94 11.12
CA GLY A 716 22.11 -36.98 11.17
C GLY A 716 22.66 -37.39 9.80
N SER A 717 23.58 -38.36 9.79
CA SER A 717 24.24 -38.86 8.57
C SER A 717 23.34 -39.67 7.62
N GLU A 718 22.05 -39.80 7.96
CA GLU A 718 21.01 -40.40 7.14
C GLU A 718 20.14 -39.35 6.41
N ALA A 719 20.44 -38.06 6.58
CA ALA A 719 19.80 -36.96 5.86
C ALA A 719 19.99 -37.08 4.35
N ASP A 720 18.88 -37.08 3.61
CA ASP A 720 18.89 -37.02 2.14
C ASP A 720 18.56 -35.59 1.69
N LEU A 721 19.51 -34.67 1.88
CA LEU A 721 19.45 -33.29 1.37
C LEU A 721 20.07 -33.17 -0.03
N SER A 722 20.02 -34.24 -0.83
CA SER A 722 20.62 -34.28 -2.18
C SER A 722 19.96 -33.35 -3.19
N GLY A 723 18.77 -32.81 -2.88
CA GLY A 723 18.15 -31.70 -3.62
C GLY A 723 18.83 -30.35 -3.42
N ILE A 724 19.83 -30.23 -2.53
CA ILE A 724 20.64 -29.02 -2.34
C ILE A 724 21.97 -29.11 -3.11
N THR A 725 22.66 -30.25 -3.05
CA THR A 725 24.06 -30.39 -3.50
C THR A 725 24.27 -31.41 -4.63
N GLY A 726 23.29 -32.27 -4.89
CA GLY A 726 23.45 -33.50 -5.65
C GLY A 726 24.03 -34.69 -4.87
N ASP A 727 24.34 -34.53 -3.56
CA ASP A 727 24.87 -35.62 -2.72
C ASP A 727 24.24 -35.72 -1.32
N ARG A 728 24.49 -36.84 -0.65
CA ARG A 728 23.93 -37.19 0.68
C ARG A 728 24.91 -36.96 1.84
N ARG A 729 25.75 -35.93 1.76
CA ARG A 729 26.72 -35.57 2.83
C ARG A 729 26.29 -34.35 3.65
N LEU A 730 25.28 -33.62 3.18
CA LEU A 730 24.71 -32.46 3.88
C LEU A 730 23.61 -32.91 4.84
N HIS A 731 23.68 -32.41 6.07
CA HIS A 731 22.66 -32.55 7.12
C HIS A 731 22.55 -31.23 7.88
N VAL A 732 21.49 -31.05 8.67
CA VAL A 732 21.26 -29.87 9.51
C VAL A 732 21.95 -30.04 10.86
N SER A 733 22.85 -29.13 11.22
CA SER A 733 23.56 -29.15 12.51
C SER A 733 22.65 -28.77 13.68
N ASP A 734 21.92 -27.65 13.57
CA ASP A 734 20.84 -27.20 14.47
C ASP A 734 19.85 -26.30 13.70
N VAL A 735 18.70 -25.97 14.31
CA VAL A 735 17.77 -24.94 13.84
C VAL A 735 17.62 -23.92 14.97
N LEU A 736 18.14 -22.72 14.77
CA LEU A 736 18.06 -21.63 15.74
C LEU A 736 17.02 -20.60 15.32
N GLN A 737 16.25 -20.08 16.27
CA GLN A 737 15.39 -18.92 16.06
C GLN A 737 15.50 -17.93 17.22
N ARG A 738 15.80 -16.67 16.91
CA ARG A 738 15.70 -15.56 17.86
C ARG A 738 14.44 -14.75 17.57
N ALA A 739 13.66 -14.47 18.61
CA ALA A 739 12.43 -13.70 18.52
C ALA A 739 12.39 -12.63 19.62
N VAL A 740 11.95 -11.41 19.26
CA VAL A 740 11.87 -10.26 20.16
C VAL A 740 10.46 -9.64 20.10
N VAL A 741 9.91 -9.28 21.25
CA VAL A 741 8.65 -8.53 21.39
C VAL A 741 8.73 -7.57 22.58
N GLU A 742 8.17 -6.38 22.44
CA GLU A 742 8.01 -5.41 23.52
C GLU A 742 6.59 -4.83 23.50
N VAL A 743 5.79 -5.14 24.52
CA VAL A 743 4.42 -4.65 24.69
C VAL A 743 4.40 -3.45 25.63
N ASN A 744 3.85 -2.34 25.17
CA ASN A 744 3.70 -1.09 25.90
C ASN A 744 2.35 -0.40 25.58
N GLU A 745 2.15 0.81 26.12
CA GLU A 745 0.89 1.55 26.01
C GLU A 745 0.52 1.95 24.57
N GLU A 746 1.51 2.11 23.70
CA GLU A 746 1.32 2.54 22.33
C GLU A 746 1.01 1.38 21.38
N GLY A 747 1.45 0.17 21.72
CA GLY A 747 1.42 -0.99 20.86
C GLY A 747 2.54 -1.98 21.17
N THR A 748 3.09 -2.54 20.10
CA THR A 748 4.36 -3.26 20.09
C THR A 748 5.46 -2.32 19.55
N GLU A 749 6.33 -1.83 20.44
CA GLU A 749 7.33 -0.75 20.30
C GLU A 749 6.83 0.69 19.94
N ALA A 750 7.29 1.68 20.72
CA ALA A 750 6.85 3.10 20.76
C ALA A 750 7.36 3.99 19.57
N ALA A 751 7.25 5.32 19.48
CA ALA A 751 7.01 6.45 20.41
C ALA A 751 6.42 7.67 19.62
N ALA A 752 5.83 8.76 20.15
CA ALA A 752 5.20 9.16 21.45
C ALA A 752 4.72 10.65 21.31
N VAL A 753 3.87 11.33 22.12
CA VAL A 753 2.82 11.04 23.14
C VAL A 753 2.03 12.36 23.39
N SER A 754 0.68 12.37 23.34
CA SER A 754 -0.27 13.38 23.90
C SER A 754 -1.70 13.13 23.35
N GLY A 755 -2.83 13.27 24.06
CA GLY A 755 -3.12 13.53 25.48
C GLY A 755 -4.65 13.42 25.71
N VAL A 756 -5.11 13.03 26.91
CA VAL A 756 -6.50 12.56 27.14
C VAL A 756 -7.39 13.55 27.91
N VAL A 757 -8.67 13.64 27.55
CA VAL A 757 -9.75 14.24 28.36
C VAL A 757 -10.87 13.21 28.54
N GLY A 758 -11.33 12.99 29.77
CA GLY A 758 -12.35 12.00 30.11
C GLY A 758 -13.59 12.59 30.78
N VAL A 759 -14.74 11.94 30.59
CA VAL A 759 -16.01 12.27 31.27
C VAL A 759 -16.68 10.98 31.76
N ASN A 760 -17.16 10.96 32.99
CA ASN A 760 -17.88 9.84 33.61
C ASN A 760 -19.40 9.99 33.44
N ARG A 761 -20.13 8.89 33.20
CA ARG A 761 -21.19 8.40 34.14
C ARG A 761 -21.92 7.11 33.72
N ILE A 762 -22.30 6.36 34.77
CA ILE A 762 -23.39 5.36 34.87
C ILE A 762 -23.24 4.03 34.11
N GLY A 763 -23.26 2.93 34.88
CA GLY A 763 -24.36 1.97 34.70
C GLY A 763 -24.00 0.49 34.71
N ILE A 764 -22.90 0.10 34.09
CA ILE A 764 -22.53 -1.31 33.89
C ILE A 764 -21.08 -1.48 34.34
N GLU A 765 -20.80 -2.44 35.22
CA GLU A 765 -19.42 -2.82 35.51
C GLU A 765 -18.81 -3.51 34.28
N PRO A 766 -17.74 -2.98 33.68
CA PRO A 766 -17.10 -3.60 32.53
C PRO A 766 -16.41 -4.90 32.96
N PHE A 767 -16.49 -5.93 32.11
CA PHE A 767 -15.88 -7.23 32.35
C PHE A 767 -14.39 -7.09 32.73
N PRO A 768 -13.94 -7.61 33.88
CA PRO A 768 -12.55 -7.46 34.32
C PRO A 768 -11.65 -8.51 33.65
N PHE A 769 -10.82 -8.05 32.72
CA PHE A 769 -9.69 -8.80 32.17
C PHE A 769 -8.41 -8.28 32.82
N THR A 770 -7.94 -8.98 33.85
CA THR A 770 -6.76 -8.59 34.63
C THR A 770 -5.71 -9.69 34.46
N ALA A 771 -4.71 -9.46 33.62
CA ALA A 771 -3.61 -10.40 33.41
C ALA A 771 -2.59 -10.26 34.57
N ASP A 772 -3.00 -10.63 35.79
CA ASP A 772 -2.16 -10.63 36.99
C ASP A 772 -1.34 -11.92 37.15
N HIS A 773 -1.45 -12.89 36.25
CA HIS A 773 -0.80 -14.19 36.34
C HIS A 773 -0.52 -14.75 34.92
N PRO A 774 0.22 -15.86 34.79
CA PRO A 774 0.68 -16.37 33.50
C PRO A 774 -0.40 -16.61 32.45
N PHE A 775 -0.11 -16.20 31.22
CA PHE A 775 -1.04 -16.23 30.09
C PHE A 775 -0.34 -16.62 28.78
N LEU A 776 -1.13 -17.12 27.83
CA LEU A 776 -0.69 -17.32 26.44
C LEU A 776 -1.09 -16.11 25.59
N PHE A 777 -0.27 -15.76 24.60
CA PHE A 777 -0.63 -14.76 23.59
C PHE A 777 -0.19 -15.15 22.19
N PHE A 778 -0.93 -14.66 21.19
CA PHE A 778 -0.73 -14.93 19.77
C PHE A 778 -0.87 -13.62 18.98
N ILE A 779 0.09 -13.32 18.09
CA ILE A 779 -0.03 -12.22 17.14
C ILE A 779 -0.37 -12.81 15.78
N ARG A 780 -1.50 -12.40 15.20
CA ARG A 780 -2.11 -13.06 14.04
C ARG A 780 -2.68 -12.09 13.00
N ASP A 781 -2.78 -12.56 11.76
CA ASP A 781 -3.66 -12.03 10.71
C ASP A 781 -5.14 -12.30 11.06
N ARG A 782 -6.01 -11.28 11.00
CA ARG A 782 -7.46 -11.45 11.23
C ARG A 782 -8.21 -12.04 10.02
N ASN A 783 -7.67 -11.90 8.82
CA ASN A 783 -8.28 -12.35 7.55
C ASN A 783 -7.87 -13.79 7.20
N THR A 784 -6.60 -14.14 7.32
CA THR A 784 -6.11 -15.51 7.02
C THR A 784 -6.07 -16.43 8.24
N ASN A 785 -6.17 -15.88 9.46
CA ASN A 785 -5.94 -16.55 10.74
C ASN A 785 -4.49 -17.05 10.97
N GLU A 786 -3.55 -16.63 10.13
CA GLU A 786 -2.12 -16.96 10.25
C GLU A 786 -1.50 -16.41 11.54
N ILE A 787 -0.82 -17.27 12.31
CA ILE A 787 -0.10 -16.91 13.53
C ILE A 787 1.34 -16.58 13.15
N PHE A 788 1.78 -15.33 13.35
CA PHE A 788 3.17 -14.93 13.14
C PHE A 788 4.03 -15.11 14.39
N PHE A 789 3.45 -14.92 15.58
CA PHE A 789 4.14 -15.08 16.85
C PHE A 789 3.25 -15.76 17.89
N ALA A 790 3.85 -16.61 18.71
CA ALA A 790 3.20 -17.27 19.83
C ALA A 790 4.09 -17.17 21.07
N GLY A 791 3.47 -16.96 22.24
CA GLY A 791 4.21 -16.84 23.49
C GLY A 791 3.42 -17.22 24.73
N GLN A 792 4.17 -17.43 25.81
CA GLN A 792 3.70 -17.71 27.16
C GLN A 792 4.47 -16.78 28.10
N VAL A 793 3.75 -15.89 28.77
CA VAL A 793 4.31 -15.01 29.79
C VAL A 793 4.19 -15.70 31.14
N ASN A 794 5.29 -16.19 31.69
CA ASN A 794 5.37 -16.84 32.99
C ASN A 794 6.00 -15.94 34.07
N ALA A 795 6.93 -15.05 33.70
CA ALA A 795 7.68 -14.22 34.63
C ALA A 795 7.97 -12.81 34.08
N LEU A 796 7.77 -11.81 34.93
CA LEU A 796 7.94 -10.37 34.70
C LEU A 796 8.64 -9.68 35.90
#